data_AF-A0A1H7QTI7-F1
#
_entry.id   AF-A0A1H7QTI7-F1
#
_cell.length_a   1.000
_cell.length_b   1.000
_cell.length_c   1.000
_cell.angle_alpha   90.00
_cell.angle_beta   90.00
_cell.angle_gamma   90.00
#
_symmetry.space_group_name_H-M   'P 1'
#
loop_
_entity.id
_entity.type
_entity.pdbx_description
1 polymer ?
#
loop_
_entity_poly.entity_id
_entity_poly.type
_entity_poly.pdbx_seq_one_letter_code
_entity_poly.pdbx_strand_id
1 'polypeptide(L)'
;MSTVRLEAVKTEQAARIIPMQPASQDIWDKKYRLKSKAGEAIDADIDGTYQRVARALADAEPTAEKRTYWYERFVWALRRGAIPAGRITSNAGALEHKPATSTINCTVSGTITDSMDGILEKVHEAGLTLKAGCGIGYEFSTLRPKGAFVAGAGAYTSGPMSFMDIFDKMCFTVSSAGGRRGAQMGTFDVSHPDAKDFIRAKREDGRLRQFNLSLLITDGFMQAVDNDTDWPLVFPLSKKEEGDFDLADTSKILWREWPTSDAYISRDDGLVACKVYGQIRARHLWDMIMVSTYDYAEPGFILIDRVNEMNNNWWCENIRATNPCGEQPLPPYGACLLGSVNLTTFVRDAFTDQARFDWEEYKEVVRVFTRMLDNVVEVNGLPLEQQRNEILRKRRHGMGFLGLGSTLTMLRMKYGSAESCEFTEAIARDMAVAGWETGLALAKEKGAAPIMEERFEVTAAMLRQRPEMEKDGWRVGQQIEGKVLHAKYSRYMQRIATVAPELVDELADVGARFTHHSSIAPTGTISLSLANNASNGIEPSFAHHYSRNIIREGKKSKEKVDVFSFELLAYRELINAKAMPFSEEAEAKLPDYFIAADDIHPKEHVDVQAAAQKWVDSSISKTANVPTDYPYEQFKDIYRYAHQQGLKGCTTFRFNPAAFQGVLVKEADLENTTYRFELEDGSFVEVKGNEQIEYDGEMHTAANLFDALKEGYYGKF
;
A
#
# COMPACT_ATOMS: atom_id res chain seq x y z
N MET A 1 -9.37 12.90 40.87
CA MET A 1 -10.52 13.52 40.16
C MET A 1 -10.09 14.90 39.72
N SER A 2 -9.77 15.07 38.43
CA SER A 2 -9.54 16.37 37.82
C SER A 2 -10.67 16.61 36.84
N THR A 3 -11.41 17.68 37.05
CA THR A 3 -12.62 18.06 36.31
C THR A 3 -12.28 18.38 34.86
N VAL A 4 -12.76 17.53 33.94
CA VAL A 4 -12.71 17.78 32.51
C VAL A 4 -13.52 19.04 32.20
N ARG A 5 -12.86 20.08 31.68
CA ARG A 5 -13.55 21.24 31.09
C ARG A 5 -14.23 20.79 29.80
N LEU A 6 -15.54 20.61 29.86
CA LEU A 6 -16.39 20.49 28.68
C LEU A 6 -16.65 21.91 28.14
N GLU A 7 -15.95 22.31 27.09
CA GLU A 7 -16.32 23.49 26.32
C GLU A 7 -17.28 23.08 25.20
N ALA A 8 -18.50 23.63 25.26
CA ALA A 8 -19.46 23.49 24.17
C ALA A 8 -19.02 24.38 23.01
N VAL A 9 -18.47 23.77 21.96
CA VAL A 9 -18.18 24.45 20.69
C VAL A 9 -19.52 24.83 20.05
N LYS A 10 -19.73 26.14 19.83
CA LYS A 10 -20.88 26.63 19.06
C LYS A 10 -20.87 25.99 17.68
N THR A 11 -21.97 25.34 17.31
CA THR A 11 -22.20 24.84 15.96
C THR A 11 -22.36 26.06 15.04
N GLU A 12 -21.27 26.56 14.46
CA GLU A 12 -21.34 27.45 13.30
C GLU A 12 -22.12 26.72 12.20
N GLN A 13 -23.02 27.46 11.53
CA GLN A 13 -23.93 27.07 10.44
C GLN A 13 -23.97 25.58 10.11
N ALA A 14 -25.11 24.92 10.32
CA ALA A 14 -25.36 23.56 9.84
C ALA A 14 -24.88 23.43 8.39
N ALA A 15 -23.70 22.83 8.20
CA ALA A 15 -23.09 22.69 6.90
C ALA A 15 -24.10 21.94 6.02
N ARG A 16 -24.43 22.49 4.85
CA ARG A 16 -25.29 21.79 3.89
C ARG A 16 -24.66 20.43 3.63
N ILE A 17 -25.39 19.37 3.99
CA ILE A 17 -24.93 17.99 3.86
C ILE A 17 -24.91 17.68 2.36
N ILE A 18 -23.74 17.31 1.84
CA ILE A 18 -23.62 16.82 0.45
C ILE A 18 -24.26 15.43 0.39
N PRO A 19 -25.34 15.23 -0.38
CA PRO A 19 -26.04 13.96 -0.41
C PRO A 19 -25.16 12.84 -0.99
N MET A 20 -25.33 11.63 -0.48
CA MET A 20 -24.69 10.43 -1.03
C MET A 20 -25.22 10.17 -2.44
N GLN A 21 -24.33 9.99 -3.42
CA GLN A 21 -24.71 9.63 -4.78
C GLN A 21 -25.12 8.15 -4.87
N PRO A 22 -26.03 7.76 -5.78
CA PRO A 22 -26.54 6.39 -5.88
C PRO A 22 -25.44 5.33 -6.02
N ALA A 23 -24.40 5.61 -6.81
CA ALA A 23 -23.28 4.69 -6.99
C ALA A 23 -22.53 4.40 -5.69
N SER A 24 -22.35 5.41 -4.84
CA SER A 24 -21.70 5.25 -3.53
C SER A 24 -22.54 4.41 -2.58
N GLN A 25 -23.85 4.66 -2.53
CA GLN A 25 -24.80 3.90 -1.73
C GLN A 25 -24.85 2.43 -2.14
N ASP A 26 -24.90 2.15 -3.45
CA ASP A 26 -24.95 0.79 -4.00
C ASP A 26 -23.68 -0.01 -3.68
N ILE A 27 -22.51 0.64 -3.71
CA ILE A 27 -21.25 -0.02 -3.39
C ILE A 27 -21.16 -0.28 -1.88
N TRP A 28 -21.59 0.65 -1.04
CA TRP A 28 -21.68 0.43 0.40
C TRP A 28 -22.60 -0.77 0.72
N ASP A 29 -23.81 -0.80 0.14
CA ASP A 29 -24.78 -1.89 0.38
C ASP A 29 -24.22 -3.26 -0.02
N LYS A 30 -23.48 -3.32 -1.13
CA LYS A 30 -22.89 -4.57 -1.64
C LYS A 30 -21.64 -5.01 -0.89
N LYS A 31 -20.82 -4.09 -0.38
CA LYS A 31 -19.47 -4.39 0.14
C LYS A 31 -19.34 -4.31 1.65
N TYR A 32 -20.12 -3.43 2.31
CA TYR A 32 -19.89 -3.05 3.69
C TYR A 32 -21.12 -3.20 4.59
N ARG A 33 -22.33 -3.10 4.05
CA ARG A 33 -23.56 -3.38 4.81
C ARG A 33 -23.56 -4.82 5.28
N LEU A 34 -23.64 -5.04 6.59
CA LEU A 34 -23.78 -6.38 7.14
C LEU A 34 -25.18 -6.91 6.81
N LYS A 35 -25.22 -8.11 6.23
CA LYS A 35 -26.46 -8.84 5.92
C LYS A 35 -26.39 -10.23 6.53
N SER A 36 -27.55 -10.76 6.93
CA SER A 36 -27.70 -12.15 7.38
C SER A 36 -27.47 -13.13 6.23
N LYS A 37 -27.39 -14.44 6.53
CA LYS A 37 -27.30 -15.49 5.51
C LYS A 37 -28.51 -15.49 4.55
N ALA A 38 -29.67 -15.02 5.02
CA ALA A 38 -30.89 -14.88 4.22
C ALA A 38 -30.90 -13.61 3.35
N GLY A 39 -29.87 -12.76 3.45
CA GLY A 39 -29.77 -11.48 2.71
C GLY A 39 -30.43 -10.30 3.42
N GLU A 40 -30.98 -10.51 4.62
CA GLU A 40 -31.62 -9.44 5.40
C GLU A 40 -30.58 -8.46 5.93
N ALA A 41 -30.84 -7.16 5.78
CA ALA A 41 -29.95 -6.13 6.26
C ALA A 41 -29.92 -6.07 7.80
N ILE A 42 -28.72 -6.22 8.36
CA ILE A 42 -28.45 -6.03 9.79
C ILE A 42 -28.09 -4.57 10.07
N ASP A 43 -27.20 -4.01 9.25
CA ASP A 43 -26.94 -2.57 9.27
C ASP A 43 -28.09 -1.86 8.56
N ALA A 44 -28.81 -0.96 9.25
CA ALA A 44 -29.93 -0.22 8.67
C ALA A 44 -29.46 0.72 7.54
N ASP A 45 -28.41 1.48 7.78
CA ASP A 45 -27.78 2.43 6.88
C ASP A 45 -26.26 2.55 7.19
N ILE A 46 -25.57 3.51 6.56
CA ILE A 46 -24.14 3.76 6.78
C ILE A 46 -23.84 4.06 8.25
N ASP A 47 -24.73 4.80 8.94
CA ASP A 47 -24.55 5.12 10.36
C ASP A 47 -24.70 3.86 11.23
N GLY A 48 -25.62 2.95 10.88
CA GLY A 48 -25.71 1.62 11.46
C GLY A 48 -24.40 0.84 11.35
N THR A 49 -23.73 0.88 10.18
CA THR A 49 -22.39 0.32 10.02
C THR A 49 -21.39 0.99 10.96
N TYR A 50 -21.41 2.32 11.10
CA TYR A 50 -20.52 3.04 12.03
C TYR A 50 -20.75 2.63 13.48
N GLN A 51 -22.00 2.55 13.93
CA GLN A 51 -22.35 2.14 15.28
C GLN A 51 -21.90 0.70 15.57
N ARG A 52 -22.09 -0.23 14.64
CA ARG A 52 -21.60 -1.61 14.79
C ARG A 52 -20.09 -1.66 14.94
N VAL A 53 -19.36 -1.00 14.04
CA VAL A 53 -17.88 -1.00 14.07
C VAL A 53 -17.38 -0.34 15.35
N ALA A 54 -17.92 0.82 15.72
CA ALA A 54 -17.57 1.51 16.96
C ALA A 54 -17.84 0.65 18.20
N ARG A 55 -18.97 -0.07 18.25
CA ARG A 55 -19.30 -0.97 19.37
C ARG A 55 -18.26 -2.08 19.48
N ALA A 56 -18.01 -2.79 18.39
CA ALA A 56 -17.08 -3.91 18.37
C ALA A 56 -15.65 -3.51 18.81
N LEU A 57 -15.19 -2.32 18.43
CA LEU A 57 -13.87 -1.83 18.82
C LEU A 57 -13.84 -1.22 20.22
N ALA A 58 -14.94 -0.64 20.69
CA ALA A 58 -15.05 -0.16 22.05
C ALA A 58 -15.11 -1.32 23.06
N ASP A 59 -15.68 -2.47 22.70
CA ASP A 59 -15.79 -3.64 23.59
C ASP A 59 -14.42 -4.24 23.97
N ALA A 60 -13.36 -3.94 23.20
CA ALA A 60 -11.97 -4.25 23.55
C ALA A 60 -11.44 -3.45 24.76
N GLU A 61 -12.14 -2.38 25.18
CA GLU A 61 -11.79 -1.62 26.37
C GLU A 61 -12.05 -2.43 27.66
N PRO A 62 -11.23 -2.27 28.71
CA PRO A 62 -11.23 -3.17 29.85
C PRO A 62 -12.41 -2.99 30.81
N THR A 63 -13.07 -1.82 30.83
CA THR A 63 -14.11 -1.47 31.80
C THR A 63 -15.38 -1.00 31.09
N ALA A 64 -16.55 -1.21 31.70
CA ALA A 64 -17.83 -0.80 31.13
C ALA A 64 -17.91 0.71 30.87
N GLU A 65 -17.34 1.52 31.77
CA GLU A 65 -17.26 2.96 31.65
C GLU A 65 -16.44 3.38 30.43
N LYS A 66 -15.25 2.78 30.24
CA LYS A 66 -14.42 3.03 29.06
C LYS A 66 -15.08 2.54 27.78
N ARG A 67 -15.76 1.39 27.79
CA ARG A 67 -16.52 0.87 26.65
C ARG A 67 -17.61 1.86 26.21
N THR A 68 -18.35 2.43 27.15
CA THR A 68 -19.38 3.44 26.84
C THR A 68 -18.77 4.73 26.30
N TYR A 69 -17.77 5.28 27.00
CA TYR A 69 -17.10 6.51 26.59
C TYR A 69 -16.48 6.38 25.18
N TRP A 70 -15.70 5.33 24.96
CA TRP A 70 -15.03 5.13 23.67
C TRP A 70 -15.99 4.73 22.57
N TYR A 71 -17.09 4.06 22.85
CA TYR A 71 -18.15 3.86 21.86
C TYR A 71 -18.65 5.21 21.32
N GLU A 72 -19.00 6.16 22.19
CA GLU A 72 -19.48 7.48 21.78
C GLU A 72 -18.41 8.25 20.99
N ARG A 73 -17.16 8.23 21.47
CA ARG A 73 -16.03 8.87 20.79
C ARG A 73 -15.74 8.24 19.42
N PHE A 74 -15.81 6.92 19.30
CA PHE A 74 -15.59 6.19 18.06
C PHE A 74 -16.71 6.46 17.05
N VAL A 75 -17.98 6.44 17.46
CA VAL A 75 -19.09 6.84 16.60
C VAL A 75 -18.91 8.28 16.10
N TRP A 76 -18.53 9.20 17.00
CA TRP A 76 -18.23 10.58 16.61
C TRP A 76 -17.12 10.64 15.55
N ALA A 77 -15.98 9.98 15.78
CA ALA A 77 -14.86 10.03 14.83
C ALA A 77 -15.24 9.44 13.45
N LEU A 78 -15.99 8.33 13.42
CA LEU A 78 -16.47 7.72 12.16
C LEU A 78 -17.36 8.69 11.38
N ARG A 79 -18.27 9.39 12.06
CA ARG A 79 -19.12 10.43 11.45
C ARG A 79 -18.33 11.68 11.03
N ARG A 80 -17.15 11.91 11.61
CA ARG A 80 -16.24 13.02 11.29
C ARG A 80 -15.09 12.60 10.38
N GLY A 81 -15.26 11.54 9.60
CA GLY A 81 -14.35 11.19 8.51
C GLY A 81 -13.26 10.19 8.86
N ALA A 82 -13.22 9.61 10.06
CA ALA A 82 -12.40 8.42 10.30
C ALA A 82 -13.02 7.23 9.55
N ILE A 83 -12.26 6.62 8.63
CA ILE A 83 -12.74 5.49 7.83
C ILE A 83 -11.78 4.30 8.03
N PRO A 84 -12.16 3.30 8.84
CA PRO A 84 -11.41 2.07 8.96
C PRO A 84 -11.28 1.36 7.62
N ALA A 85 -10.20 0.61 7.45
CA ALA A 85 -9.99 -0.16 6.23
C ALA A 85 -11.15 -1.13 5.95
N GLY A 86 -11.31 -1.49 4.68
CA GLY A 86 -12.48 -2.24 4.23
C GLY A 86 -12.77 -3.55 4.97
N ARG A 87 -11.75 -4.29 5.42
CA ARG A 87 -11.97 -5.52 6.22
C ARG A 87 -12.41 -5.22 7.65
N ILE A 88 -11.93 -4.14 8.26
CA ILE A 88 -12.41 -3.67 9.57
C ILE A 88 -13.90 -3.31 9.44
N THR A 89 -14.25 -2.46 8.48
CA THR A 89 -15.63 -2.02 8.27
C THR A 89 -16.60 -3.18 7.97
N SER A 90 -16.15 -4.17 7.19
CA SER A 90 -17.00 -5.32 6.80
C SER A 90 -17.14 -6.40 7.89
N ASN A 91 -16.15 -6.54 8.79
CA ASN A 91 -16.04 -7.71 9.67
C ASN A 91 -16.06 -7.41 11.17
N ALA A 92 -15.72 -6.19 11.61
CA ALA A 92 -15.79 -5.84 13.03
C ALA A 92 -17.23 -5.95 13.54
N GLY A 93 -17.47 -6.78 14.57
CA GLY A 93 -18.81 -7.05 15.10
C GLY A 93 -19.68 -7.95 14.20
N ALA A 94 -19.11 -8.61 13.20
CA ALA A 94 -19.85 -9.49 12.28
C ALA A 94 -19.71 -10.98 12.60
N LEU A 95 -19.08 -11.37 13.72
CA LEU A 95 -18.69 -12.75 14.02
C LEU A 95 -19.84 -13.76 13.96
N GLU A 96 -21.04 -13.36 14.37
CA GLU A 96 -22.24 -14.21 14.30
C GLU A 96 -22.61 -14.61 12.85
N HIS A 97 -22.30 -13.76 11.88
CA HIS A 97 -22.64 -13.96 10.46
C HIS A 97 -21.42 -14.30 9.59
N LYS A 98 -20.20 -13.96 10.04
CA LYS A 98 -18.92 -14.12 9.34
C LYS A 98 -17.83 -14.64 10.30
N PRO A 99 -17.94 -15.88 10.83
CA PRO A 99 -17.13 -16.34 11.98
C PRO A 99 -15.64 -16.56 11.68
N ALA A 100 -15.26 -16.72 10.40
CA ALA A 100 -13.89 -17.03 9.99
C ALA A 100 -13.28 -15.92 9.10
N THR A 101 -13.48 -14.65 9.48
CA THR A 101 -12.96 -13.51 8.73
C THR A 101 -12.01 -12.68 9.57
N SER A 102 -10.96 -12.16 8.94
CA SER A 102 -10.01 -11.24 9.57
C SER A 102 -10.49 -9.79 9.40
N THR A 103 -10.14 -8.92 10.36
CA THR A 103 -10.24 -7.46 10.22
C THR A 103 -9.00 -6.84 9.55
N ILE A 104 -7.97 -7.64 9.29
CA ILE A 104 -6.73 -7.24 8.61
C ILE A 104 -6.88 -7.39 7.09
N ASN A 105 -6.38 -6.40 6.33
CA ASN A 105 -6.50 -6.40 4.88
C ASN A 105 -5.43 -7.26 4.18
N CYS A 106 -4.19 -7.18 4.66
CA CYS A 106 -3.05 -7.83 4.02
C CYS A 106 -1.99 -8.28 5.04
N THR A 107 -1.09 -9.14 4.63
CA THR A 107 0.08 -9.57 5.41
C THR A 107 1.31 -9.72 4.52
N VAL A 108 2.47 -9.95 5.12
CA VAL A 108 3.66 -10.48 4.45
C VAL A 108 3.92 -11.90 4.93
N SER A 109 4.30 -12.79 4.02
CA SER A 109 4.65 -14.18 4.31
C SER A 109 5.83 -14.26 5.28
N GLY A 110 5.94 -15.37 6.00
CA GLY A 110 7.22 -15.74 6.61
C GLY A 110 8.32 -15.86 5.54
N THR A 111 9.59 -15.78 5.94
CA THR A 111 10.73 -15.97 5.03
C THR A 111 10.63 -17.32 4.33
N ILE A 112 10.72 -17.33 3.00
CA ILE A 112 10.74 -18.56 2.21
C ILE A 112 12.15 -19.15 2.33
N THR A 113 12.27 -20.26 3.06
CA THR A 113 13.55 -20.95 3.18
C THR A 113 13.85 -21.75 1.91
N ASP A 114 15.12 -21.78 1.52
CA ASP A 114 15.59 -22.41 0.28
C ASP A 114 15.65 -23.94 0.39
N SER A 115 14.47 -24.55 0.57
CA SER A 115 14.23 -25.99 0.64
C SER A 115 12.81 -26.31 0.15
N MET A 116 12.56 -27.56 -0.26
CA MET A 116 11.23 -27.95 -0.73
C MET A 116 10.17 -27.84 0.38
N ASP A 117 10.51 -28.31 1.60
CA ASP A 117 9.61 -28.20 2.75
C ASP A 117 9.32 -26.73 3.09
N GLY A 118 10.34 -25.88 3.06
CA GLY A 118 10.21 -24.44 3.26
C GLY A 118 9.28 -23.77 2.27
N ILE A 119 9.46 -24.07 0.99
CA ILE A 119 8.63 -23.53 -0.09
C ILE A 119 7.17 -23.98 0.05
N LEU A 120 6.94 -25.29 0.20
CA LEU A 120 5.58 -25.86 0.25
C LEU A 120 4.85 -25.48 1.55
N GLU A 121 5.55 -25.35 2.67
CA GLU A 121 4.98 -24.81 3.90
C GLU A 121 4.49 -23.37 3.70
N LYS A 122 5.26 -22.52 3.02
CA LYS A 122 4.82 -21.14 2.69
C LYS A 122 3.65 -21.09 1.71
N VAL A 123 3.55 -22.04 0.77
CA VAL A 123 2.34 -22.18 -0.07
C VAL A 123 1.12 -22.52 0.78
N HIS A 124 1.25 -23.43 1.76
CA HIS A 124 0.16 -23.79 2.66
C HIS A 124 -0.28 -22.62 3.54
N GLU A 125 0.67 -21.93 4.18
CA GLU A 125 0.41 -20.72 4.99
C GLU A 125 -0.27 -19.61 4.17
N ALA A 126 0.16 -19.42 2.92
CA ALA A 126 -0.44 -18.48 1.98
C ALA A 126 -1.90 -18.83 1.66
N GLY A 127 -2.20 -20.11 1.41
CA GLY A 127 -3.56 -20.58 1.17
C GLY A 127 -4.50 -20.30 2.35
N LEU A 128 -4.04 -20.49 3.59
CA LEU A 128 -4.81 -20.15 4.79
C LEU A 128 -5.04 -18.64 4.93
N THR A 129 -4.02 -17.83 4.63
CA THR A 129 -4.07 -16.36 4.67
C THR A 129 -5.05 -15.80 3.65
N LEU A 130 -4.97 -16.25 2.39
CA LEU A 130 -5.88 -15.87 1.31
C LEU A 130 -7.31 -16.33 1.59
N LYS A 131 -7.50 -17.54 2.14
CA LYS A 131 -8.81 -18.04 2.56
C LYS A 131 -9.46 -17.14 3.62
N ALA A 132 -8.68 -16.59 4.56
CA ALA A 132 -9.17 -15.62 5.55
C ALA A 132 -9.49 -14.24 4.96
N GLY A 133 -9.17 -14.03 3.67
CA GLY A 133 -9.47 -12.81 2.91
C GLY A 133 -8.36 -11.76 2.93
N CYS A 134 -7.16 -12.11 3.40
CA CYS A 134 -6.00 -11.23 3.41
C CYS A 134 -5.24 -11.33 2.09
N GLY A 135 -4.82 -10.20 1.53
CA GLY A 135 -3.76 -10.19 0.50
C GLY A 135 -2.40 -10.50 1.10
N ILE A 136 -1.42 -10.97 0.31
CA ILE A 136 -0.14 -11.44 0.86
C ILE A 136 1.07 -11.05 0.00
N GLY A 137 2.11 -10.55 0.64
CA GLY A 137 3.41 -10.27 0.00
C GLY A 137 4.48 -11.32 0.30
N TYR A 138 5.44 -11.49 -0.61
CA TYR A 138 6.52 -12.46 -0.51
C TYR A 138 7.83 -11.86 -1.03
N GLU A 139 8.95 -12.33 -0.48
CA GLU A 139 10.29 -12.14 -1.03
C GLU A 139 10.79 -13.49 -1.55
N PHE A 140 11.00 -13.59 -2.87
CA PHE A 140 11.42 -14.82 -3.55
C PHE A 140 12.93 -14.93 -3.78
N SER A 141 13.70 -13.86 -3.51
CA SER A 141 15.15 -13.83 -3.75
C SER A 141 15.96 -14.70 -2.79
N THR A 142 15.32 -15.26 -1.76
CA THR A 142 15.94 -16.22 -0.86
C THR A 142 16.13 -17.59 -1.50
N LEU A 143 15.44 -17.88 -2.61
CA LEU A 143 15.54 -19.14 -3.34
C LEU A 143 16.73 -19.11 -4.28
N ARG A 144 17.51 -20.21 -4.32
CA ARG A 144 18.72 -20.30 -5.13
C ARG A 144 18.45 -20.13 -6.65
N PRO A 145 19.39 -19.56 -7.40
CA PRO A 145 19.19 -19.26 -8.82
C PRO A 145 19.05 -20.52 -9.67
N LYS A 146 18.37 -20.37 -10.82
CA LYS A 146 18.21 -21.44 -11.82
C LYS A 146 19.57 -22.03 -12.20
N GLY A 147 19.62 -23.36 -12.25
CA GLY A 147 20.86 -24.10 -12.54
C GLY A 147 21.82 -24.21 -11.36
N ALA A 148 21.50 -23.68 -10.17
CA ALA A 148 22.27 -23.97 -8.96
C ALA A 148 22.09 -25.44 -8.54
N PHE A 149 23.16 -26.03 -7.99
CA PHE A 149 23.19 -27.43 -7.59
C PHE A 149 22.37 -27.68 -6.30
N VAL A 150 21.72 -28.84 -6.23
CA VAL A 150 20.93 -29.30 -5.09
C VAL A 150 21.53 -30.59 -4.57
N ALA A 151 22.39 -30.47 -3.55
CA ALA A 151 23.19 -31.58 -3.04
C ALA A 151 22.36 -32.81 -2.64
N GLY A 152 21.20 -32.63 -2.00
CA GLY A 152 20.35 -33.75 -1.57
C GLY A 152 19.70 -34.53 -2.71
N ALA A 153 19.44 -33.88 -3.85
CA ALA A 153 18.80 -34.49 -5.02
C ALA A 153 19.80 -34.90 -6.11
N GLY A 154 21.07 -34.47 -6.01
CA GLY A 154 22.07 -34.67 -7.06
C GLY A 154 21.70 -34.00 -8.40
N ALA A 155 20.89 -32.95 -8.36
CA ALA A 155 20.28 -32.31 -9.53
C ALA A 155 20.44 -30.78 -9.49
N TYR A 156 19.96 -30.10 -10.53
CA TYR A 156 19.96 -28.65 -10.64
C TYR A 156 18.54 -28.09 -10.49
N THR A 157 18.40 -26.95 -9.80
CA THR A 157 17.09 -26.32 -9.58
C THR A 157 16.57 -25.60 -10.83
N SER A 158 15.24 -25.50 -10.95
CA SER A 158 14.54 -24.68 -11.94
C SER A 158 14.50 -23.19 -11.59
N GLY A 159 14.92 -22.82 -10.36
CA GLY A 159 15.00 -21.44 -9.89
C GLY A 159 13.67 -20.86 -9.40
N PRO A 160 13.68 -19.63 -8.83
CA PRO A 160 12.56 -19.08 -8.08
C PRO A 160 11.29 -18.91 -8.92
N MET A 161 11.43 -18.56 -10.21
CA MET A 161 10.26 -18.26 -11.06
C MET A 161 9.31 -19.46 -11.22
N SER A 162 9.86 -20.68 -11.28
CA SER A 162 9.04 -21.89 -11.36
C SER A 162 8.26 -22.18 -10.07
N PHE A 163 8.81 -21.81 -8.91
CA PHE A 163 8.13 -21.98 -7.64
C PHE A 163 7.04 -20.92 -7.46
N MET A 164 7.25 -19.70 -7.96
CA MET A 164 6.21 -18.66 -7.99
C MET A 164 4.95 -19.12 -8.74
N ASP A 165 5.09 -19.95 -9.78
CA ASP A 165 3.94 -20.52 -10.50
C ASP A 165 3.04 -21.38 -9.58
N ILE A 166 3.61 -22.05 -8.57
CA ILE A 166 2.84 -22.80 -7.56
C ILE A 166 1.97 -21.85 -6.73
N PHE A 167 2.54 -20.73 -6.28
CA PHE A 167 1.81 -19.71 -5.53
C PHE A 167 0.74 -19.02 -6.39
N ASP A 168 1.03 -18.76 -7.66
CA ASP A 168 0.07 -18.18 -8.60
C ASP A 168 -1.15 -19.10 -8.78
N LYS A 169 -0.92 -20.40 -9.04
CA LYS A 169 -1.99 -21.38 -9.16
C LYS A 169 -2.75 -21.59 -7.86
N MET A 170 -2.07 -21.63 -6.72
CA MET A 170 -2.72 -21.69 -5.42
C MET A 170 -3.67 -20.51 -5.21
N CYS A 171 -3.22 -19.27 -5.46
CA CYS A 171 -4.05 -18.09 -5.29
C CYS A 171 -5.23 -18.05 -6.28
N PHE A 172 -5.02 -18.52 -7.51
CA PHE A 172 -6.10 -18.66 -8.48
C PHE A 172 -7.18 -19.65 -7.99
N THR A 173 -6.78 -20.76 -7.38
CA THR A 173 -7.72 -21.77 -6.83
C THR A 173 -8.42 -21.30 -5.56
N VAL A 174 -7.68 -20.64 -4.64
CA VAL A 174 -8.23 -20.15 -3.37
C VAL A 174 -9.01 -18.87 -3.61
N SER A 175 -10.31 -19.00 -3.86
CA SER A 175 -11.23 -17.85 -3.84
C SER A 175 -11.22 -17.21 -2.44
N SER A 176 -10.75 -15.97 -2.32
CA SER A 176 -10.65 -15.28 -1.03
C SER A 176 -12.05 -15.00 -0.45
N ALA A 177 -12.18 -15.06 0.88
CA ALA A 177 -13.44 -14.85 1.59
C ALA A 177 -14.18 -13.57 1.13
N GLY A 178 -15.47 -13.74 0.80
CA GLY A 178 -16.34 -12.68 0.29
C GLY A 178 -16.35 -12.52 -1.23
N GLY A 179 -15.97 -13.55 -1.99
CA GLY A 179 -16.05 -13.58 -3.45
C GLY A 179 -15.06 -12.64 -4.15
N ARG A 180 -13.93 -12.34 -3.50
CA ARG A 180 -12.85 -11.50 -4.07
C ARG A 180 -11.74 -12.40 -4.60
N ARG A 181 -11.14 -12.04 -5.74
CA ARG A 181 -9.87 -12.63 -6.19
C ARG A 181 -8.79 -12.37 -5.12
N GLY A 182 -7.92 -13.35 -4.89
CA GLY A 182 -6.74 -13.16 -4.08
C GLY A 182 -5.80 -12.14 -4.74
N ALA A 183 -5.02 -11.43 -3.93
CA ALA A 183 -4.04 -10.46 -4.41
C ALA A 183 -2.70 -10.74 -3.74
N GLN A 184 -1.64 -10.82 -4.53
CA GLN A 184 -0.30 -11.15 -4.06
C GLN A 184 0.72 -10.09 -4.49
N MET A 185 1.81 -9.92 -3.72
CA MET A 185 2.99 -9.16 -4.13
C MET A 185 4.20 -10.09 -4.16
N GLY A 186 4.92 -10.15 -5.27
CA GLY A 186 6.23 -10.78 -5.35
C GLY A 186 7.31 -9.71 -5.40
N THR A 187 8.19 -9.68 -4.40
CA THR A 187 9.40 -8.87 -4.44
C THR A 187 10.61 -9.70 -4.86
N PHE A 188 11.59 -9.03 -5.47
CA PHE A 188 12.79 -9.67 -5.97
C PHE A 188 14.01 -8.71 -5.96
N ASP A 189 15.17 -9.17 -5.51
CA ASP A 189 16.41 -8.41 -5.42
C ASP A 189 16.99 -8.17 -6.81
N VAL A 190 17.31 -6.92 -7.12
CA VAL A 190 17.92 -6.52 -8.40
C VAL A 190 19.27 -7.20 -8.66
N SER A 191 19.92 -7.70 -7.61
CA SER A 191 21.21 -8.40 -7.69
C SER A 191 21.06 -9.91 -7.83
N HIS A 192 19.85 -10.47 -7.73
CA HIS A 192 19.68 -11.91 -7.86
C HIS A 192 19.99 -12.36 -9.32
N PRO A 193 20.67 -13.50 -9.56
CA PRO A 193 21.05 -13.91 -10.92
C PRO A 193 19.87 -14.07 -11.88
N ASP A 194 18.70 -14.43 -11.35
CA ASP A 194 17.45 -14.57 -12.12
C ASP A 194 16.62 -13.26 -12.22
N ALA A 195 17.14 -12.10 -11.80
CA ALA A 195 16.41 -10.84 -11.82
C ALA A 195 15.93 -10.47 -13.24
N LYS A 196 16.69 -10.82 -14.27
CA LYS A 196 16.32 -10.62 -15.69
C LYS A 196 15.06 -11.40 -16.08
N ASP A 197 14.91 -12.62 -15.57
CA ASP A 197 13.74 -13.46 -15.85
C ASP A 197 12.52 -12.92 -15.10
N PHE A 198 12.71 -12.45 -13.86
CA PHE A 198 11.67 -11.78 -13.10
C PHE A 198 11.15 -10.50 -13.79
N ILE A 199 12.05 -9.65 -14.30
CA ILE A 199 11.68 -8.43 -15.05
C ILE A 199 10.80 -8.76 -16.27
N ARG A 200 11.08 -9.89 -16.94
CA ARG A 200 10.37 -10.28 -18.16
C ARG A 200 9.14 -11.15 -17.90
N ALA A 201 8.87 -11.54 -16.65
CA ALA A 201 7.94 -12.61 -16.34
C ALA A 201 6.51 -12.34 -16.87
N LYS A 202 6.05 -11.09 -16.82
CA LYS A 202 4.72 -10.68 -17.30
C LYS A 202 4.63 -10.32 -18.78
N ARG A 203 5.73 -10.43 -19.52
CA ARG A 203 5.68 -10.40 -20.99
C ARG A 203 5.14 -11.70 -21.57
N GLU A 204 5.16 -12.77 -20.78
CA GLU A 204 4.53 -14.04 -21.11
C GLU A 204 3.05 -13.99 -20.74
N ASP A 205 2.18 -14.13 -21.73
CA ASP A 205 0.74 -14.06 -21.54
C ASP A 205 0.27 -15.14 -20.55
N GLY A 206 -0.36 -14.69 -19.45
CA GLY A 206 -0.94 -15.62 -18.46
C GLY A 206 -0.06 -16.06 -17.32
N ARG A 207 1.19 -15.60 -17.29
CA ARG A 207 2.11 -15.93 -16.21
C ARG A 207 2.04 -14.94 -15.06
N LEU A 208 2.05 -15.44 -13.82
CA LEU A 208 2.05 -14.67 -12.56
C LEU A 208 0.95 -13.59 -12.47
N ARG A 209 -0.26 -13.87 -12.98
CA ARG A 209 -1.37 -12.90 -12.99
C ARG A 209 -1.88 -12.52 -11.61
N GLN A 210 -1.75 -13.40 -10.62
CA GLN A 210 -2.23 -13.13 -9.26
C GLN A 210 -1.26 -12.25 -8.45
N PHE A 211 -0.10 -11.94 -9.02
CA PHE A 211 0.94 -11.13 -8.39
C PHE A 211 0.99 -9.71 -8.97
N ASN A 212 1.18 -8.72 -8.11
CA ASN A 212 1.97 -7.55 -8.45
C ASN A 212 3.44 -7.88 -8.29
N LEU A 213 4.29 -7.40 -9.18
CA LEU A 213 5.74 -7.66 -9.15
C LEU A 213 6.51 -6.38 -8.85
N SER A 214 7.48 -6.43 -7.95
CA SER A 214 8.34 -5.29 -7.65
C SER A 214 9.79 -5.69 -7.41
N LEU A 215 10.72 -4.86 -7.87
CA LEU A 215 12.14 -5.04 -7.59
C LEU A 215 12.56 -4.31 -6.31
N LEU A 216 13.40 -4.96 -5.53
CA LEU A 216 14.12 -4.38 -4.40
C LEU A 216 15.37 -3.71 -4.96
N ILE A 217 15.25 -2.39 -5.15
CA ILE A 217 16.28 -1.52 -5.69
C ILE A 217 17.12 -0.96 -4.53
N THR A 218 18.44 -1.09 -4.64
CA THR A 218 19.39 -0.57 -3.66
C THR A 218 19.98 0.76 -4.11
N ASP A 219 20.45 1.58 -3.17
CA ASP A 219 21.18 2.81 -3.45
C ASP A 219 22.46 2.50 -4.25
N GLY A 220 23.12 1.38 -3.95
CA GLY A 220 24.28 0.90 -4.70
C GLY A 220 23.99 0.62 -6.17
N PHE A 221 22.82 0.06 -6.49
CA PHE A 221 22.41 -0.17 -7.89
C PHE A 221 22.17 1.17 -8.60
N MET A 222 21.45 2.10 -7.96
CA MET A 222 21.20 3.43 -8.53
C MET A 222 22.51 4.19 -8.80
N GLN A 223 23.47 4.12 -7.87
CA GLN A 223 24.80 4.70 -8.06
C GLN A 223 25.55 4.05 -9.23
N ALA A 224 25.43 2.72 -9.41
CA ALA A 224 26.03 2.02 -10.54
C ALA A 224 25.39 2.40 -11.88
N VAL A 225 24.07 2.65 -11.91
CA VAL A 225 23.36 3.15 -13.10
C VAL A 225 23.85 4.56 -13.46
N ASP A 226 23.94 5.45 -12.47
CA ASP A 226 24.37 6.84 -12.67
C ASP A 226 25.80 6.90 -13.21
N ASN A 227 26.72 6.16 -12.58
CA ASN A 227 28.13 6.13 -12.93
C ASN A 227 28.45 5.27 -14.15
N ASP A 228 27.47 4.53 -14.67
CA ASP A 228 27.68 3.52 -15.69
C ASP A 228 28.80 2.56 -15.25
N THR A 229 28.53 1.73 -14.26
CA THR A 229 29.47 0.69 -13.81
C THR A 229 28.82 -0.68 -13.94
N ASP A 230 29.64 -1.73 -13.78
CA ASP A 230 29.12 -3.08 -13.76
C ASP A 230 28.43 -3.36 -12.43
N TRP A 231 27.35 -4.15 -12.50
CA TRP A 231 26.54 -4.58 -11.37
C TRP A 231 26.72 -6.09 -11.17
N PRO A 232 27.14 -6.53 -9.97
CA PRO A 232 27.33 -7.95 -9.70
C PRO A 232 25.99 -8.65 -9.45
N LEU A 233 25.84 -9.82 -10.07
CA LEU A 233 24.74 -10.74 -9.80
C LEU A 233 25.21 -11.77 -8.77
N VAL A 234 24.53 -11.85 -7.63
CA VAL A 234 25.01 -12.55 -6.45
C VAL A 234 23.95 -13.40 -5.76
N PHE A 235 24.40 -14.47 -5.12
CA PHE A 235 23.58 -15.28 -4.22
C PHE A 235 24.42 -15.78 -3.03
N PRO A 236 23.87 -15.90 -1.80
CA PRO A 236 24.62 -16.35 -0.62
C PRO A 236 25.33 -17.68 -0.79
N LEU A 237 26.52 -17.76 -0.20
CA LEU A 237 27.29 -18.99 -0.13
C LEU A 237 26.86 -19.80 1.10
N SER A 238 26.45 -21.05 0.90
CA SER A 238 26.06 -21.92 2.00
C SER A 238 27.27 -22.27 2.87
N LYS A 239 27.05 -22.49 4.17
CA LYS A 239 28.05 -23.08 5.07
C LYS A 239 28.59 -24.42 4.55
N LYS A 240 27.83 -25.13 3.72
CA LYS A 240 28.25 -26.40 3.08
C LYS A 240 29.27 -26.21 1.96
N GLU A 241 29.44 -24.99 1.46
CA GLU A 241 30.30 -24.63 0.33
C GLU A 241 31.55 -23.84 0.79
N GLU A 242 31.77 -23.70 2.11
CA GLU A 242 32.86 -22.88 2.68
C GLU A 242 34.25 -23.29 2.20
N GLY A 243 34.47 -24.58 1.97
CA GLY A 243 35.75 -25.12 1.47
C GLY A 243 35.98 -24.94 -0.03
N ASP A 244 34.97 -24.52 -0.79
CA ASP A 244 35.04 -24.46 -2.25
C ASP A 244 35.53 -23.09 -2.76
N PHE A 245 35.58 -22.08 -1.89
CA PHE A 245 35.87 -20.68 -2.26
C PHE A 245 36.88 -20.03 -1.31
N ASP A 246 37.77 -19.21 -1.87
CA ASP A 246 38.54 -18.24 -1.09
C ASP A 246 37.66 -17.04 -0.73
N LEU A 247 37.29 -16.91 0.54
CA LEU A 247 36.42 -15.85 1.04
C LEU A 247 37.05 -14.44 0.96
N ALA A 248 38.37 -14.35 0.74
CA ALA A 248 39.07 -13.08 0.52
C ALA A 248 39.07 -12.63 -0.95
N ASP A 249 38.71 -13.50 -1.90
CA ASP A 249 38.66 -13.18 -3.33
C ASP A 249 37.44 -12.29 -3.64
N THR A 250 37.64 -10.98 -3.62
CA THR A 250 36.60 -9.97 -3.89
C THR A 250 36.03 -10.02 -5.30
N SER A 251 36.67 -10.75 -6.24
CA SER A 251 36.12 -10.95 -7.58
C SER A 251 35.04 -12.04 -7.62
N LYS A 252 35.04 -12.95 -6.63
CA LYS A 252 34.10 -14.08 -6.53
C LYS A 252 33.14 -13.96 -5.36
N ILE A 253 33.54 -13.29 -4.29
CA ILE A 253 32.77 -13.16 -3.05
C ILE A 253 32.54 -11.69 -2.74
N LEU A 254 31.28 -11.35 -2.48
CA LEU A 254 30.86 -10.03 -2.01
C LEU A 254 30.14 -10.17 -0.68
N TRP A 255 30.56 -9.37 0.30
CA TRP A 255 29.93 -9.31 1.62
C TRP A 255 28.81 -8.28 1.60
N ARG A 256 27.58 -8.70 1.90
CA ARG A 256 26.41 -7.81 1.89
C ARG A 256 25.36 -8.23 2.91
N GLU A 257 24.42 -7.33 3.17
CA GLU A 257 23.26 -7.63 3.99
C GLU A 257 22.35 -8.64 3.28
N TRP A 258 21.82 -9.59 4.04
CA TRP A 258 20.92 -10.63 3.58
C TRP A 258 19.80 -10.87 4.61
N PRO A 259 18.58 -11.27 4.22
CA PRO A 259 17.48 -11.49 5.17
C PRO A 259 17.73 -12.54 6.24
N THR A 260 18.60 -13.52 5.97
CA THR A 260 18.92 -14.60 6.89
C THR A 260 20.41 -14.92 6.84
N SER A 261 20.96 -15.38 7.95
CA SER A 261 22.38 -15.76 8.06
C SER A 261 22.57 -17.22 8.51
N ASP A 262 21.56 -17.86 9.08
CA ASP A 262 21.69 -19.17 9.74
C ASP A 262 22.31 -20.27 8.85
N ALA A 263 21.93 -20.31 7.58
CA ALA A 263 22.38 -21.32 6.62
C ALA A 263 23.64 -20.91 5.80
N TYR A 264 24.11 -19.67 5.99
CA TYR A 264 25.12 -19.04 5.14
C TYR A 264 26.34 -18.60 5.93
N ILE A 265 27.45 -18.43 5.22
CA ILE A 265 28.69 -17.93 5.82
C ILE A 265 28.50 -16.44 6.12
N SER A 266 28.71 -16.04 7.37
CA SER A 266 28.48 -14.68 7.86
C SER A 266 29.62 -14.21 8.76
N ARG A 267 29.77 -12.89 8.88
CA ARG A 267 30.71 -12.22 9.79
C ARG A 267 29.96 -11.62 10.98
N ASP A 268 30.72 -11.28 12.01
CA ASP A 268 30.21 -10.64 13.24
C ASP A 268 29.56 -9.27 12.99
N ASP A 269 29.86 -8.61 11.86
CA ASP A 269 29.23 -7.34 11.44
C ASP A 269 27.86 -7.54 10.77
N GLY A 270 27.36 -8.78 10.72
CA GLY A 270 26.07 -9.16 10.16
C GLY A 270 26.06 -9.35 8.64
N LEU A 271 27.20 -9.19 7.96
CA LEU A 271 27.28 -9.39 6.51
C LEU A 271 27.42 -10.87 6.15
N VAL A 272 26.75 -11.26 5.07
CA VAL A 272 26.76 -12.61 4.51
C VAL A 272 27.63 -12.64 3.26
N ALA A 273 28.43 -13.70 3.11
CA ALA A 273 29.23 -13.94 1.92
C ALA A 273 28.30 -14.36 0.77
N CYS A 274 28.29 -13.59 -0.30
CA CYS A 274 27.54 -13.90 -1.52
C CYS A 274 28.49 -14.19 -2.68
N LYS A 275 28.29 -15.34 -3.32
CA LYS A 275 28.98 -15.74 -4.55
C LYS A 275 28.52 -14.87 -5.71
N VAL A 276 29.47 -14.38 -6.49
CA VAL A 276 29.25 -13.69 -7.77
C VAL A 276 29.01 -14.74 -8.85
N TYR A 277 27.81 -14.74 -9.43
CA TYR A 277 27.43 -15.60 -10.55
C TYR A 277 27.74 -14.97 -11.91
N GLY A 278 27.87 -13.65 -11.95
CA GLY A 278 28.19 -12.89 -13.14
C GLY A 278 28.07 -11.39 -12.89
N GLN A 279 28.31 -10.61 -13.94
CA GLN A 279 28.17 -9.17 -13.92
C GLN A 279 27.34 -8.71 -15.13
N ILE A 280 26.63 -7.61 -14.96
CA ILE A 280 25.88 -6.94 -16.03
C ILE A 280 26.11 -5.44 -15.94
N ARG A 281 26.20 -4.75 -17.08
CA ARG A 281 26.25 -3.29 -17.07
C ARG A 281 25.00 -2.74 -16.38
N ALA A 282 25.15 -1.92 -15.34
CA ALA A 282 24.00 -1.46 -14.54
C ALA A 282 22.95 -0.75 -15.39
N ARG A 283 23.38 0.11 -16.34
CA ARG A 283 22.48 0.76 -17.30
C ARG A 283 21.71 -0.20 -18.20
N HIS A 284 22.32 -1.32 -18.61
CA HIS A 284 21.60 -2.33 -19.39
C HIS A 284 20.51 -3.00 -18.55
N LEU A 285 20.79 -3.35 -17.29
CA LEU A 285 19.75 -3.87 -16.40
C LEU A 285 18.66 -2.82 -16.13
N TRP A 286 19.04 -1.56 -15.92
CA TRP A 286 18.13 -0.44 -15.78
C TRP A 286 17.20 -0.28 -16.98
N ASP A 287 17.74 -0.26 -18.19
CA ASP A 287 16.97 -0.13 -19.42
C ASP A 287 15.99 -1.31 -19.57
N MET A 288 16.41 -2.54 -19.24
CA MET A 288 15.50 -3.69 -19.23
C MET A 288 14.31 -3.49 -18.28
N ILE A 289 14.55 -2.95 -17.08
CA ILE A 289 13.49 -2.65 -16.12
C ILE A 289 12.59 -1.56 -16.69
N MET A 290 13.17 -0.45 -17.15
CA MET A 290 12.43 0.70 -17.68
C MET A 290 11.57 0.35 -18.89
N VAL A 291 12.07 -0.44 -19.85
CA VAL A 291 11.24 -0.92 -20.97
C VAL A 291 10.07 -1.75 -20.44
N SER A 292 10.31 -2.66 -19.50
CA SER A 292 9.22 -3.47 -18.93
C SER A 292 8.17 -2.61 -18.23
N THR A 293 8.58 -1.67 -17.39
CA THR A 293 7.65 -0.81 -16.68
C THR A 293 6.92 0.17 -17.60
N TYR A 294 7.58 0.65 -18.67
CA TYR A 294 6.96 1.51 -19.68
C TYR A 294 5.88 0.79 -20.50
N ASP A 295 6.12 -0.49 -20.82
CA ASP A 295 5.22 -1.30 -21.64
C ASP A 295 4.12 -1.99 -20.82
N TYR A 296 4.46 -2.47 -19.61
CA TYR A 296 3.66 -3.38 -18.77
C TYR A 296 3.47 -2.88 -17.33
N ALA A 297 3.75 -1.60 -17.01
CA ALA A 297 3.63 -0.97 -15.68
C ALA A 297 4.32 -1.73 -14.52
N GLU A 298 5.09 -2.76 -14.83
CA GLU A 298 5.71 -3.69 -13.90
C GLU A 298 7.05 -4.21 -14.45
N PRO A 299 8.01 -4.56 -13.57
CA PRO A 299 7.91 -4.52 -12.11
C PRO A 299 7.90 -3.09 -11.54
N GLY A 300 7.23 -2.92 -10.40
CA GLY A 300 7.30 -1.73 -9.57
C GLY A 300 8.65 -1.59 -8.85
N PHE A 301 8.88 -0.45 -8.21
CA PHE A 301 10.15 -0.11 -7.58
C PHE A 301 9.98 0.06 -6.08
N ILE A 302 10.72 -0.74 -5.32
CA ILE A 302 10.86 -0.58 -3.87
C ILE A 302 12.30 -0.20 -3.59
N LEU A 303 12.51 1.02 -3.10
CA LEU A 303 13.82 1.52 -2.70
C LEU A 303 14.15 0.96 -1.32
N ILE A 304 14.67 -0.27 -1.31
CA ILE A 304 14.68 -1.13 -0.12
C ILE A 304 15.61 -0.62 0.99
N ASP A 305 16.69 0.05 0.61
CA ASP A 305 17.61 0.67 1.55
C ASP A 305 16.92 1.85 2.25
N ARG A 306 16.13 2.64 1.53
CA ARG A 306 15.34 3.74 2.11
C ARG A 306 14.23 3.23 3.03
N VAL A 307 13.59 2.11 2.66
CA VAL A 307 12.59 1.43 3.50
C VAL A 307 13.21 1.00 4.84
N ASN A 308 14.37 0.33 4.81
CA ASN A 308 15.03 -0.15 6.03
C ASN A 308 15.66 0.98 6.86
N GLU A 309 16.26 1.99 6.22
CA GLU A 309 16.85 3.14 6.93
C GLU A 309 15.80 3.91 7.73
N MET A 310 14.58 4.03 7.19
CA MET A 310 13.46 4.73 7.81
C MET A 310 12.55 3.82 8.63
N ASN A 311 12.85 2.52 8.76
CA ASN A 311 12.05 1.60 9.56
C ASN A 311 12.23 1.90 11.05
N ASN A 312 11.13 2.09 11.79
CA ASN A 312 11.22 2.35 13.22
C ASN A 312 11.79 1.17 14.01
N ASN A 313 11.67 -0.06 13.49
CA ASN A 313 12.15 -1.28 14.13
C ASN A 313 13.49 -1.78 13.53
N TRP A 314 14.31 -0.86 13.03
CA TRP A 314 15.55 -1.12 12.28
C TRP A 314 16.52 -2.14 12.93
N TRP A 315 16.52 -2.29 14.26
CA TRP A 315 17.43 -3.18 14.98
C TRP A 315 17.02 -4.66 14.96
N CYS A 316 15.76 -4.96 14.68
CA CYS A 316 15.21 -6.33 14.74
C CYS A 316 14.44 -6.73 13.48
N GLU A 317 14.31 -5.84 12.51
CA GLU A 317 13.60 -6.08 11.25
C GLU A 317 14.51 -5.79 10.07
N ASN A 318 14.55 -6.73 9.12
CA ASN A 318 15.06 -6.51 7.77
C ASN A 318 13.90 -6.69 6.79
N ILE A 319 13.36 -5.57 6.32
CA ILE A 319 12.19 -5.54 5.46
C ILE A 319 12.62 -5.87 4.03
N ARG A 320 11.95 -6.85 3.42
CA ARG A 320 12.21 -7.28 2.03
C ARG A 320 10.98 -7.53 1.20
N ALA A 321 9.79 -7.37 1.78
CA ALA A 321 8.54 -7.50 1.07
C ALA A 321 7.56 -6.42 1.54
N THR A 322 6.60 -6.13 0.69
CA THR A 322 5.45 -5.27 1.01
C THR A 322 4.18 -6.06 0.89
N ASN A 323 3.09 -5.56 1.45
CA ASN A 323 1.76 -6.00 1.07
C ASN A 323 1.48 -5.75 -0.44
N PRO A 324 0.39 -6.30 -1.01
CA PRO A 324 0.02 -6.16 -2.43
C PRO A 324 0.07 -4.75 -3.02
N CYS A 325 -0.21 -3.71 -2.22
CA CYS A 325 -0.33 -2.34 -2.71
C CYS A 325 0.91 -1.45 -2.45
N GLY A 326 1.94 -1.97 -1.77
CA GLY A 326 3.24 -1.30 -1.58
C GLY A 326 3.33 -0.30 -0.42
N GLU A 327 2.21 0.05 0.22
CA GLU A 327 2.14 1.04 1.31
C GLU A 327 2.64 0.52 2.66
N GLN A 328 2.70 -0.80 2.84
CA GLN A 328 3.17 -1.45 4.06
C GLN A 328 4.30 -2.42 3.75
N PRO A 329 5.56 -1.92 3.74
CA PRO A 329 6.74 -2.74 3.90
C PRO A 329 6.69 -3.39 5.29
N LEU A 330 6.66 -4.71 5.33
CA LEU A 330 6.40 -5.47 6.55
C LEU A 330 7.47 -6.56 6.76
N PRO A 331 7.81 -6.87 8.02
CA PRO A 331 8.68 -7.99 8.32
C PRO A 331 7.97 -9.31 8.00
N PRO A 332 8.69 -10.45 8.02
CA PRO A 332 8.09 -11.77 7.96
C PRO A 332 6.91 -11.90 8.92
N TYR A 333 5.77 -12.42 8.43
CA TYR A 333 4.50 -12.53 9.16
C TYR A 333 3.83 -11.20 9.59
N GLY A 334 4.38 -10.05 9.21
CA GLY A 334 3.80 -8.75 9.52
C GLY A 334 2.39 -8.56 8.94
N ALA A 335 1.57 -7.79 9.64
CA ALA A 335 0.16 -7.56 9.31
C ALA A 335 -0.14 -6.09 8.99
N CYS A 336 -1.02 -5.88 8.01
CA CYS A 336 -1.41 -4.58 7.48
C CYS A 336 -2.73 -4.11 8.11
N LEU A 337 -2.65 -3.44 9.25
CA LEU A 337 -3.78 -2.79 9.92
C LEU A 337 -3.86 -1.34 9.43
N LEU A 338 -4.94 -0.99 8.73
CA LEU A 338 -5.06 0.30 8.03
C LEU A 338 -6.31 1.09 8.40
N GLY A 339 -6.25 2.40 8.18
CA GLY A 339 -7.38 3.32 8.25
C GLY A 339 -7.06 4.63 7.54
N SER A 340 -8.07 5.37 7.11
CA SER A 340 -7.87 6.65 6.45
C SER A 340 -8.79 7.74 6.99
N VAL A 341 -8.26 8.93 7.21
CA VAL A 341 -9.05 10.11 7.54
C VAL A 341 -9.48 10.83 6.26
N ASN A 342 -10.78 11.06 6.08
CA ASN A 342 -11.33 11.82 4.95
C ASN A 342 -11.12 13.32 5.16
N LEU A 343 -10.16 13.89 4.44
CA LEU A 343 -9.75 15.29 4.59
C LEU A 343 -10.86 16.29 4.23
N THR A 344 -11.81 15.90 3.36
CA THR A 344 -12.84 16.84 2.87
C THR A 344 -13.79 17.30 3.97
N THR A 345 -13.88 16.54 5.07
CA THR A 345 -14.77 16.85 6.21
C THR A 345 -14.28 18.01 7.08
N PHE A 346 -13.03 18.42 6.91
CA PHE A 346 -12.39 19.50 7.68
C PHE A 346 -12.29 20.81 6.91
N VAL A 347 -12.77 20.88 5.66
CA VAL A 347 -12.80 22.14 4.92
C VAL A 347 -13.99 22.99 5.38
N ARG A 348 -13.73 24.26 5.69
CA ARG A 348 -14.73 25.30 5.99
C ARG A 348 -14.79 26.28 4.83
N ASP A 349 -15.99 26.82 4.57
CA ASP A 349 -16.21 27.85 3.53
C ASP A 349 -15.65 27.45 2.15
N ALA A 350 -15.81 26.17 1.80
CA ALA A 350 -15.23 25.56 0.60
C ALA A 350 -15.53 26.37 -0.67
N PHE A 351 -14.52 26.46 -1.55
CA PHE A 351 -14.55 27.17 -2.83
C PHE A 351 -14.70 28.69 -2.75
N THR A 352 -14.64 29.30 -1.56
CA THR A 352 -14.67 30.76 -1.39
C THR A 352 -13.27 31.33 -1.12
N ASP A 353 -13.12 32.65 -1.07
CA ASP A 353 -11.86 33.29 -0.61
C ASP A 353 -11.59 33.08 0.90
N GLN A 354 -12.56 32.56 1.66
CA GLN A 354 -12.44 32.26 3.09
C GLN A 354 -12.22 30.75 3.36
N ALA A 355 -12.03 29.96 2.29
CA ALA A 355 -11.83 28.53 2.40
C ALA A 355 -10.62 28.21 3.29
N ARG A 356 -10.81 27.38 4.31
CA ARG A 356 -9.76 27.00 5.26
C ARG A 356 -9.92 25.57 5.75
N PHE A 357 -8.84 25.00 6.28
CA PHE A 357 -8.82 23.67 6.87
C PHE A 357 -8.92 23.75 8.40
N ASP A 358 -9.78 22.92 9.01
CA ASP A 358 -9.98 22.81 10.46
C ASP A 358 -8.96 21.85 11.07
N TRP A 359 -7.78 22.40 11.40
CA TRP A 359 -6.66 21.65 11.96
C TRP A 359 -6.94 21.05 13.34
N GLU A 360 -7.73 21.71 14.18
CA GLU A 360 -8.01 21.23 15.53
C GLU A 360 -8.92 20.01 15.51
N GLU A 361 -10.01 20.06 14.74
CA GLU A 361 -10.88 18.90 14.60
C GLU A 361 -10.18 17.74 13.88
N TYR A 362 -9.36 18.03 12.87
CA TYR A 362 -8.54 17.02 12.19
C TYR A 362 -7.66 16.25 13.17
N LYS A 363 -6.87 16.97 13.99
CA LYS A 363 -6.01 16.36 15.00
C LYS A 363 -6.83 15.54 16.00
N GLU A 364 -7.98 16.03 16.44
CA GLU A 364 -8.83 15.28 17.38
C GLU A 364 -9.39 13.98 16.78
N VAL A 365 -9.80 14.00 15.50
CA VAL A 365 -10.19 12.77 14.79
C VAL A 365 -9.01 11.81 14.70
N VAL A 366 -7.81 12.28 14.37
CA VAL A 366 -6.59 11.45 14.34
C VAL A 366 -6.31 10.80 15.71
N ARG A 367 -6.42 11.53 16.82
CA ARG A 367 -6.20 10.98 18.16
C ARG A 367 -7.19 9.88 18.51
N VAL A 368 -8.49 10.13 18.31
CA VAL A 368 -9.53 9.12 18.57
C VAL A 368 -9.37 7.91 17.67
N PHE A 369 -9.07 8.14 16.39
CA PHE A 369 -8.90 7.07 15.41
C PHE A 369 -7.65 6.23 15.68
N THR A 370 -6.58 6.83 16.22
CA THR A 370 -5.36 6.10 16.63
C THR A 370 -5.69 5.06 17.70
N ARG A 371 -6.50 5.43 18.70
CA ARG A 371 -6.98 4.46 19.70
C ARG A 371 -7.89 3.40 19.09
N MET A 372 -8.76 3.78 18.16
CA MET A 372 -9.64 2.85 17.46
C MET A 372 -8.81 1.77 16.70
N LEU A 373 -7.74 2.16 16.02
CA LEU A 373 -6.83 1.23 15.33
C LEU A 373 -6.00 0.38 16.33
N ASP A 374 -5.57 0.92 17.48
CA ASP A 374 -4.96 0.12 18.55
C ASP A 374 -5.90 -1.00 19.04
N ASN A 375 -7.21 -0.72 19.13
CA ASN A 375 -8.20 -1.73 19.54
C ASN A 375 -8.47 -2.79 18.47
N VAL A 376 -8.24 -2.50 17.18
CA VAL A 376 -8.35 -3.50 16.09
C VAL A 376 -7.34 -4.64 16.28
N VAL A 377 -6.19 -4.37 16.90
CA VAL A 377 -5.18 -5.40 17.23
C VAL A 377 -5.82 -6.53 18.05
N GLU A 378 -6.75 -6.22 18.94
CA GLU A 378 -7.41 -7.21 19.81
C GLU A 378 -8.43 -8.09 19.06
N VAL A 379 -8.93 -7.63 17.91
CA VAL A 379 -9.95 -8.32 17.10
C VAL A 379 -9.46 -8.64 15.68
N ASN A 380 -8.15 -8.86 15.52
CA ASN A 380 -7.48 -9.01 14.23
C ASN A 380 -8.01 -10.20 13.39
N GLY A 381 -8.33 -11.33 14.03
CA GLY A 381 -8.82 -12.54 13.35
C GLY A 381 -7.83 -13.15 12.33
N LEU A 382 -6.52 -12.92 12.49
CA LEU A 382 -5.49 -13.49 11.61
C LEU A 382 -5.46 -15.02 11.71
N PRO A 383 -5.25 -15.77 10.61
CA PRO A 383 -5.33 -17.23 10.64
C PRO A 383 -4.10 -17.91 11.24
N LEU A 384 -2.91 -17.32 11.10
CA LEU A 384 -1.65 -17.92 11.56
C LEU A 384 -1.24 -17.36 12.93
N GLU A 385 -0.69 -18.22 13.79
CA GLU A 385 -0.22 -17.81 15.12
C GLU A 385 0.94 -16.82 15.04
N GLN A 386 1.87 -17.03 14.11
CA GLN A 386 3.02 -16.14 13.89
C GLN A 386 2.57 -14.71 13.51
N GLN A 387 1.53 -14.59 12.68
CA GLN A 387 0.95 -13.29 12.32
C GLN A 387 0.30 -12.60 13.54
N ARG A 388 -0.37 -13.37 14.40
CA ARG A 388 -0.96 -12.86 15.66
C ARG A 388 0.14 -12.40 16.62
N ASN A 389 1.21 -13.16 16.74
CA ASN A 389 2.34 -12.81 17.60
C ASN A 389 3.01 -11.51 17.13
N GLU A 390 3.25 -11.36 15.82
CA GLU A 390 3.83 -10.14 15.25
C GLU A 390 2.96 -8.90 15.51
N ILE A 391 1.65 -8.98 15.25
CA ILE A 391 0.76 -7.83 15.48
C ILE A 391 0.59 -7.51 16.97
N LEU A 392 0.57 -8.50 17.86
CA LEU A 392 0.45 -8.28 19.31
C LEU A 392 1.74 -7.71 19.92
N ARG A 393 2.90 -8.18 19.46
CA ARG A 393 4.22 -7.77 19.97
C ARG A 393 4.60 -6.35 19.56
N LYS A 394 4.23 -5.93 18.34
CA LYS A 394 4.65 -4.64 17.75
C LYS A 394 3.52 -3.63 17.60
N ARG A 395 2.27 -4.10 17.53
CA ARG A 395 1.04 -3.28 17.43
C ARG A 395 1.07 -2.27 16.28
N ARG A 396 1.80 -2.60 15.21
CA ARG A 396 1.95 -1.78 13.99
C ARG A 396 0.57 -1.52 13.38
N HIS A 397 0.30 -0.28 13.04
CA HIS A 397 -0.79 0.12 12.16
C HIS A 397 -0.34 1.19 11.18
N GLY A 398 -1.21 1.51 10.24
CA GLY A 398 -1.00 2.51 9.21
C GLY A 398 -2.24 3.36 9.01
N MET A 399 -2.27 4.49 9.70
CA MET A 399 -3.21 5.56 9.44
C MET A 399 -2.71 6.40 8.27
N GLY A 400 -3.58 6.59 7.30
CA GLY A 400 -3.38 7.51 6.20
C GLY A 400 -4.53 8.49 6.13
N PHE A 401 -4.67 9.09 4.95
CA PHE A 401 -5.76 9.98 4.64
C PHE A 401 -6.20 9.77 3.19
N LEU A 402 -7.42 10.18 2.90
CA LEU A 402 -7.99 10.20 1.56
C LEU A 402 -8.59 11.57 1.27
N GLY A 403 -8.92 11.83 0.01
CA GLY A 403 -9.55 13.06 -0.42
C GLY A 403 -8.59 14.24 -0.49
N LEU A 404 -7.28 13.99 -0.64
CA LEU A 404 -6.29 15.07 -0.76
C LEU A 404 -6.59 15.96 -1.97
N GLY A 405 -6.72 15.36 -3.16
CA GLY A 405 -7.08 16.08 -4.38
C GLY A 405 -8.38 16.87 -4.23
N SER A 406 -9.43 16.23 -3.71
CA SER A 406 -10.71 16.90 -3.43
C SER A 406 -10.57 18.08 -2.48
N THR A 407 -9.78 17.92 -1.41
CA THR A 407 -9.54 18.95 -0.39
C THR A 407 -8.79 20.14 -0.97
N LEU A 408 -7.76 19.89 -1.78
CA LEU A 408 -7.00 20.93 -2.47
C LEU A 408 -7.93 21.74 -3.39
N THR A 409 -8.77 21.08 -4.19
CA THR A 409 -9.78 21.76 -5.03
C THR A 409 -10.76 22.58 -4.19
N MET A 410 -11.23 22.06 -3.06
CA MET A 410 -12.13 22.78 -2.14
C MET A 410 -11.46 24.00 -1.48
N LEU A 411 -10.13 23.96 -1.30
CA LEU A 411 -9.31 25.08 -0.84
C LEU A 411 -8.83 25.99 -1.99
N ARG A 412 -9.24 25.71 -3.24
CA ARG A 412 -8.84 26.44 -4.47
C ARG A 412 -7.35 26.37 -4.77
N MET A 413 -6.67 25.33 -4.29
CA MET A 413 -5.27 25.03 -4.59
C MET A 413 -5.18 24.13 -5.82
N LYS A 414 -4.18 24.35 -6.67
CA LYS A 414 -3.86 23.44 -7.78
C LYS A 414 -3.02 22.28 -7.28
N TYR A 415 -3.45 21.06 -7.55
CA TYR A 415 -2.69 19.86 -7.23
C TYR A 415 -1.31 19.90 -7.90
N GLY A 416 -0.25 19.53 -7.17
CA GLY A 416 1.13 19.56 -7.68
C GLY A 416 1.85 20.90 -7.52
N SER A 417 1.12 21.99 -7.25
CA SER A 417 1.72 23.29 -6.94
C SER A 417 2.52 23.27 -5.63
N ALA A 418 3.45 24.21 -5.46
CA ALA A 418 4.24 24.35 -4.25
C ALA A 418 3.37 24.48 -2.99
N GLU A 419 2.33 25.32 -3.04
CA GLU A 419 1.37 25.49 -1.94
C GLU A 419 0.66 24.17 -1.60
N SER A 420 0.24 23.40 -2.61
CA SER A 420 -0.39 22.10 -2.37
C SER A 420 0.56 21.07 -1.76
N CYS A 421 1.85 21.13 -2.09
CA CYS A 421 2.88 20.27 -1.51
C CYS A 421 3.14 20.65 -0.04
N GLU A 422 3.22 21.94 0.27
CA GLU A 422 3.34 22.43 1.66
C GLU A 422 2.14 22.03 2.51
N PHE A 423 0.92 22.15 1.97
CA PHE A 423 -0.29 21.68 2.63
C PHE A 423 -0.27 20.16 2.85
N THR A 424 0.13 19.39 1.84
CA THR A 424 0.24 17.93 1.93
C THR A 424 1.23 17.50 3.02
N GLU A 425 2.38 18.16 3.09
CA GLU A 425 3.37 17.91 4.14
C GLU A 425 2.82 18.26 5.53
N ALA A 426 2.10 19.37 5.67
CA ALA A 426 1.50 19.78 6.94
C ALA A 426 0.44 18.78 7.43
N ILE A 427 -0.42 18.27 6.54
CA ILE A 427 -1.39 17.21 6.86
C ILE A 427 -0.68 15.97 7.38
N ALA A 428 0.33 15.48 6.66
CA ALA A 428 1.06 14.28 7.06
C ALA A 428 1.82 14.48 8.38
N ARG A 429 2.44 15.65 8.59
CA ARG A 429 3.14 16.00 9.84
C ARG A 429 2.19 16.01 11.03
N ASP A 430 1.08 16.73 10.93
CA ASP A 430 0.15 16.89 12.04
C ASP A 430 -0.54 15.56 12.38
N MET A 431 -0.78 14.69 11.38
CA MET A 431 -1.21 13.31 11.59
C MET A 431 -0.19 12.51 12.41
N ALA A 432 1.09 12.58 12.01
CA ALA A 432 2.16 11.83 12.66
C ALA A 432 2.36 12.30 14.11
N VAL A 433 2.45 13.61 14.34
CA VAL A 433 2.65 14.16 15.69
C VAL A 433 1.48 13.82 16.61
N ALA A 434 0.23 14.06 16.19
CA ALA A 434 -0.95 13.70 16.99
C ALA A 434 -1.05 12.19 17.23
N GLY A 435 -0.61 11.38 16.25
CA GLY A 435 -0.46 9.94 16.37
C GLY A 435 0.50 9.54 17.48
N TRP A 436 1.73 10.05 17.47
CA TRP A 436 2.74 9.73 18.49
C TRP A 436 2.41 10.27 19.87
N GLU A 437 1.80 11.47 19.98
CA GLU A 437 1.23 11.98 21.24
C GLU A 437 0.23 10.97 21.83
N THR A 438 -0.66 10.47 20.98
CA THR A 438 -1.65 9.45 21.38
C THR A 438 -0.99 8.12 21.70
N GLY A 439 0.05 7.73 20.96
CA GLY A 439 0.85 6.53 21.22
C GLY A 439 1.51 6.55 22.59
N LEU A 440 2.07 7.68 23.00
CA LEU A 440 2.62 7.90 24.35
C LEU A 440 1.51 7.88 25.41
N ALA A 441 0.40 8.57 25.18
CA ALA A 441 -0.73 8.59 26.12
C ALA A 441 -1.31 7.18 26.35
N LEU A 442 -1.49 6.40 25.28
CA LEU A 442 -1.93 5.02 25.35
C LEU A 442 -0.89 4.11 25.99
N ALA A 443 0.41 4.36 25.82
CA ALA A 443 1.45 3.62 26.52
C ALA A 443 1.35 3.84 28.03
N LYS A 444 1.17 5.09 28.48
CA LYS A 444 0.95 5.43 29.89
C LYS A 444 -0.33 4.78 30.46
N GLU A 445 -1.38 4.63 29.65
CA GLU A 445 -2.66 4.08 30.08
C GLU A 445 -2.73 2.54 30.02
N LYS A 446 -2.25 1.94 28.93
CA LYS A 446 -2.45 0.52 28.56
C LYS A 446 -1.14 -0.28 28.51
N GLY A 447 0.01 0.37 28.73
CA GLY A 447 1.34 -0.17 28.51
C GLY A 447 1.83 0.04 27.08
N ALA A 448 3.15 0.16 26.91
CA ALA A 448 3.80 0.23 25.60
C ALA A 448 3.60 -1.09 24.80
N ALA A 449 3.91 -1.07 23.51
CA ALA A 449 4.01 -2.31 22.73
C ALA A 449 5.07 -3.23 23.40
N PRO A 450 4.83 -4.55 23.51
CA PRO A 450 5.76 -5.46 24.20
C PRO A 450 7.23 -5.30 23.78
N ILE A 451 7.49 -5.10 22.49
CA ILE A 451 8.85 -4.91 21.96
C ILE A 451 9.60 -3.69 22.54
N MET A 452 8.88 -2.69 23.05
CA MET A 452 9.47 -1.50 23.65
C MET A 452 10.14 -1.79 24.99
N GLU A 453 9.64 -2.80 25.73
CA GLU A 453 10.16 -3.21 27.04
C GLU A 453 11.18 -4.35 26.94
N GLU A 454 11.32 -4.96 25.76
CA GLU A 454 12.33 -5.99 25.51
C GLU A 454 13.74 -5.39 25.53
N ARG A 455 14.71 -6.19 25.99
CA ARG A 455 16.14 -5.83 25.96
C ARG A 455 16.83 -6.53 24.80
N PHE A 456 17.65 -5.77 24.09
CA PHE A 456 18.41 -6.22 22.94
C PHE A 456 19.89 -6.06 23.20
N GLU A 457 20.67 -7.04 22.76
CA GLU A 457 22.13 -6.93 22.76
C GLU A 457 22.57 -5.94 21.66
N VAL A 458 23.43 -5.00 22.02
CA VAL A 458 24.10 -4.12 21.07
C VAL A 458 25.09 -4.96 20.26
N THR A 459 24.85 -5.05 18.96
CA THR A 459 25.71 -5.80 18.03
C THR A 459 26.62 -4.88 17.22
N ALA A 460 27.67 -5.43 16.61
CA ALA A 460 28.52 -4.68 15.68
C ALA A 460 27.72 -4.17 14.47
N ALA A 461 26.71 -4.92 14.02
CA ALA A 461 25.80 -4.50 12.96
C ALA A 461 25.00 -3.24 13.36
N MET A 462 24.51 -3.16 14.60
CA MET A 462 23.80 -1.98 15.09
C MET A 462 24.70 -0.75 15.10
N LEU A 463 25.94 -0.87 15.60
CA LEU A 463 26.89 0.25 15.62
C LEU A 463 27.30 0.71 14.22
N ARG A 464 27.40 -0.22 13.25
CA ARG A 464 27.61 0.11 11.82
C ARG A 464 26.43 0.89 11.23
N GLN A 465 25.19 0.46 11.53
CA GLN A 465 23.98 1.09 10.99
C GLN A 465 23.64 2.41 11.67
N ARG A 466 23.96 2.55 12.97
CA ARG A 466 23.74 3.75 13.79
C ARG A 466 25.02 4.15 14.53
N PRO A 467 26.00 4.76 13.81
CA PRO A 467 27.26 5.19 14.42
C PRO A 467 27.11 6.18 15.58
N GLU A 468 25.97 6.89 15.66
CA GLU A 468 25.65 7.72 16.82
C GLU A 468 25.56 6.95 18.15
N MET A 469 25.23 5.66 18.14
CA MET A 469 25.19 4.83 19.35
C MET A 469 26.57 4.75 20.01
N GLU A 470 27.65 4.66 19.23
CA GLU A 470 29.01 4.65 19.78
C GLU A 470 29.37 5.96 20.48
N LYS A 471 28.92 7.08 19.90
CA LYS A 471 29.12 8.44 20.45
C LYS A 471 28.40 8.61 21.78
N ASP A 472 27.24 7.97 21.92
CA ASP A 472 26.46 7.92 23.16
C ASP A 472 27.01 6.92 24.19
N GLY A 473 28.10 6.21 23.87
CA GLY A 473 28.82 5.34 24.79
C GLY A 473 28.45 3.86 24.70
N TRP A 474 27.57 3.45 23.78
CA TRP A 474 27.22 2.03 23.61
C TRP A 474 28.39 1.22 23.06
N ARG A 475 28.50 -0.04 23.52
CA ARG A 475 29.52 -1.01 23.14
C ARG A 475 28.89 -2.37 22.88
N VAL A 476 29.54 -3.17 22.03
CA VAL A 476 29.09 -4.54 21.70
C VAL A 476 28.91 -5.38 22.99
N GLY A 477 27.83 -6.15 23.05
CA GLY A 477 27.48 -7.01 24.19
C GLY A 477 26.68 -6.32 25.31
N GLN A 478 26.55 -4.99 25.28
CA GLN A 478 25.67 -4.28 26.23
C GLN A 478 24.20 -4.50 25.89
N GLN A 479 23.32 -4.32 26.88
CA GLN A 479 21.89 -4.50 26.73
C GLN A 479 21.17 -3.16 26.72
N ILE A 480 20.35 -2.91 25.71
CA ILE A 480 19.57 -1.69 25.50
C ILE A 480 18.08 -2.02 25.32
N GLU A 481 17.19 -1.18 25.85
CA GLU A 481 15.74 -1.38 25.75
C GLU A 481 15.20 -0.95 24.37
N GLY A 482 14.20 -1.67 23.88
CA GLY A 482 13.58 -1.41 22.58
C GLY A 482 13.04 0.02 22.43
N LYS A 483 12.47 0.61 23.48
CA LYS A 483 12.01 2.01 23.49
C LYS A 483 13.13 3.01 23.23
N VAL A 484 14.34 2.74 23.70
CA VAL A 484 15.51 3.62 23.46
C VAL A 484 15.98 3.48 22.02
N LEU A 485 16.06 2.25 21.50
CA LEU A 485 16.38 1.96 20.09
C LEU A 485 15.37 2.60 19.13
N HIS A 486 14.08 2.56 19.50
CA HIS A 486 12.99 3.17 18.75
C HIS A 486 13.06 4.69 18.78
N ALA A 487 13.00 5.31 19.95
CA ALA A 487 12.86 6.75 20.08
C ALA A 487 14.13 7.52 19.68
N LYS A 488 15.32 7.05 20.09
CA LYS A 488 16.58 7.80 19.90
C LYS A 488 17.33 7.42 18.61
N TYR A 489 17.24 6.16 18.18
CA TYR A 489 18.08 5.63 17.10
C TYR A 489 17.31 5.24 15.82
N SER A 490 15.98 5.42 15.79
CA SER A 490 15.23 5.44 14.51
C SER A 490 15.45 6.77 13.79
N ARG A 491 15.81 6.72 12.50
CA ARG A 491 15.90 7.91 11.65
C ARG A 491 14.57 8.64 11.51
N TYR A 492 13.47 7.91 11.52
CA TYR A 492 12.15 8.50 11.47
C TYR A 492 11.80 9.20 12.79
N MET A 493 12.09 8.60 13.95
CA MET A 493 11.83 9.26 15.24
C MET A 493 12.75 10.48 15.46
N GLN A 494 14.00 10.42 14.98
CA GLN A 494 14.88 11.60 14.94
C GLN A 494 14.27 12.75 14.11
N ARG A 495 13.52 12.45 13.04
CA ARG A 495 12.77 13.46 12.29
C ARG A 495 11.61 14.03 13.11
N ILE A 496 10.83 13.18 13.81
CA ILE A 496 9.78 13.65 14.73
C ILE A 496 10.37 14.59 15.80
N ALA A 497 11.56 14.27 16.32
CA ALA A 497 12.25 15.09 17.33
C ALA A 497 12.59 16.51 16.83
N THR A 498 12.68 16.73 15.50
CA THR A 498 12.92 18.08 14.96
C THR A 498 11.75 19.04 15.17
N VAL A 499 10.53 18.52 15.37
CA VAL A 499 9.31 19.31 15.57
C VAL A 499 8.65 19.05 16.93
N ALA A 500 8.93 17.91 17.56
CA ALA A 500 8.41 17.52 18.87
C ALA A 500 9.49 16.80 19.71
N PRO A 501 10.57 17.49 20.12
CA PRO A 501 11.69 16.87 20.84
C PRO A 501 11.27 16.28 22.19
N GLU A 502 10.49 17.02 22.98
CA GLU A 502 10.01 16.59 24.30
C GLU A 502 9.18 15.30 24.21
N LEU A 503 8.37 15.16 23.16
CA LEU A 503 7.59 13.95 22.90
C LEU A 503 8.50 12.73 22.68
N VAL A 504 9.57 12.89 21.90
CA VAL A 504 10.51 11.80 21.61
C VAL A 504 11.34 11.43 22.84
N ASP A 505 11.72 12.41 23.66
CA ASP A 505 12.39 12.17 24.94
C ASP A 505 11.49 11.37 25.89
N GLU A 506 10.22 11.76 26.04
CA GLU A 506 9.26 10.99 26.85
C GLU A 506 8.99 9.58 26.30
N LEU A 507 8.96 9.42 24.96
CA LEU A 507 8.84 8.11 24.32
C LEU A 507 10.05 7.22 24.59
N ALA A 508 11.25 7.78 24.75
CA ALA A 508 12.44 7.00 25.13
C ALA A 508 12.34 6.45 26.56
N ASP A 509 11.64 7.15 27.45
CA ASP A 509 11.47 6.74 28.85
C ASP A 509 10.29 5.76 29.03
N VAL A 510 9.14 6.08 28.43
CA VAL A 510 7.88 5.35 28.62
C VAL A 510 7.67 4.27 27.55
N GLY A 511 8.15 4.49 26.32
CA GLY A 511 7.78 3.71 25.14
C GLY A 511 6.47 4.16 24.49
N ALA A 512 6.24 3.71 23.25
CA ALA A 512 5.00 3.94 22.52
C ALA A 512 4.07 2.72 22.58
N ARG A 513 2.75 2.93 22.45
CA ARG A 513 1.76 1.84 22.35
C ARG A 513 1.92 0.98 21.08
N PHE A 514 2.61 1.48 20.07
CA PHE A 514 2.81 0.84 18.76
C PHE A 514 4.14 1.26 18.17
N THR A 515 4.73 0.44 17.30
CA THR A 515 6.03 0.79 16.68
C THR A 515 5.92 1.63 15.41
N HIS A 516 4.76 1.64 14.77
CA HIS A 516 4.47 2.41 13.56
C HIS A 516 3.02 2.90 13.60
N HIS A 517 2.81 4.12 13.09
CA HIS A 517 1.54 4.82 13.11
C HIS A 517 0.93 4.98 11.72
N SER A 518 1.74 5.23 10.70
CA SER A 518 1.29 5.94 9.48
C SER A 518 1.60 5.18 8.19
N SER A 519 0.60 5.11 7.31
CA SER A 519 0.73 4.52 5.97
C SER A 519 -0.41 5.04 5.10
N ILE A 520 -0.12 5.39 3.86
CA ILE A 520 -1.15 5.87 2.92
C ILE A 520 -1.49 4.75 1.97
N ALA A 521 -2.64 4.11 2.21
CA ALA A 521 -3.16 3.01 1.43
C ALA A 521 -3.98 3.49 0.23
N PRO A 522 -4.17 2.65 -0.81
CA PRO A 522 -5.14 2.95 -1.84
C PRO A 522 -6.55 2.84 -1.25
N THR A 523 -7.34 3.90 -1.42
CA THR A 523 -8.67 3.99 -0.78
C THR A 523 -9.84 3.78 -1.74
N GLY A 524 -9.59 3.27 -2.96
CA GLY A 524 -10.58 3.17 -4.05
C GLY A 524 -12.02 2.83 -3.63
N THR A 525 -12.22 1.68 -2.96
CA THR A 525 -13.59 1.24 -2.60
C THR A 525 -14.15 2.02 -1.41
N ILE A 526 -13.35 2.31 -0.37
CA ILE A 526 -13.82 3.05 0.81
C ILE A 526 -14.08 4.52 0.47
N SER A 527 -13.28 5.12 -0.40
CA SER A 527 -13.45 6.50 -0.84
C SER A 527 -14.74 6.66 -1.64
N LEU A 528 -14.94 5.79 -2.62
CA LEU A 528 -16.14 5.80 -3.45
C LEU A 528 -17.41 5.57 -2.63
N SER A 529 -17.40 4.66 -1.64
CA SER A 529 -18.63 4.27 -0.94
C SER A 529 -18.89 4.99 0.38
N LEU A 530 -17.85 5.31 1.16
CA LEU A 530 -17.97 5.91 2.49
C LEU A 530 -17.55 7.40 2.51
N ALA A 531 -16.77 7.84 1.53
CA ALA A 531 -16.39 9.25 1.35
C ALA A 531 -17.04 9.88 0.10
N ASN A 532 -18.12 9.29 -0.40
CA ASN A 532 -18.92 9.78 -1.51
C ASN A 532 -18.10 10.15 -2.77
N ASN A 533 -17.08 9.33 -3.08
CA ASN A 533 -16.14 9.52 -4.18
C ASN A 533 -15.20 10.73 -4.04
N ALA A 534 -14.75 11.01 -2.81
CA ALA A 534 -13.55 11.82 -2.63
C ALA A 534 -12.35 11.18 -3.34
N SER A 535 -11.35 11.99 -3.69
CA SER A 535 -10.14 11.49 -4.35
C SER A 535 -9.48 10.40 -3.49
N ASN A 536 -8.84 9.43 -4.14
CA ASN A 536 -8.25 8.30 -3.43
C ASN A 536 -6.94 8.74 -2.77
N GLY A 537 -6.65 8.24 -1.56
CA GLY A 537 -5.39 8.47 -0.85
C GLY A 537 -4.83 9.89 -1.01
N ILE A 538 -3.65 9.97 -1.63
CA ILE A 538 -3.02 11.21 -2.08
C ILE A 538 -3.08 11.39 -3.60
N GLU A 539 -3.91 10.63 -4.30
CA GLU A 539 -4.19 10.83 -5.72
C GLU A 539 -5.05 12.09 -5.96
N PRO A 540 -4.86 12.76 -7.12
CA PRO A 540 -5.88 13.66 -7.64
C PRO A 540 -7.13 12.86 -8.01
N SER A 541 -8.25 13.54 -8.26
CA SER A 541 -9.40 12.87 -8.85
C SER A 541 -9.04 12.35 -10.25
N PHE A 542 -9.31 11.06 -10.51
CA PHE A 542 -9.05 10.47 -11.81
C PHE A 542 -9.83 11.19 -12.91
N ALA A 543 -11.13 11.38 -12.68
CA ALA A 543 -12.02 12.19 -13.48
C ALA A 543 -13.11 12.78 -12.59
N HIS A 544 -13.58 13.99 -12.89
CA HIS A 544 -14.65 14.61 -12.11
C HIS A 544 -16.04 14.07 -12.44
N HIS A 545 -16.23 13.51 -13.64
CA HIS A 545 -17.45 12.83 -14.09
C HIS A 545 -17.09 11.65 -14.99
N TYR A 546 -17.67 10.50 -14.70
CA TYR A 546 -17.58 9.29 -15.53
C TYR A 546 -18.80 8.41 -15.27
N SER A 547 -19.03 7.41 -16.12
CA SER A 547 -20.16 6.50 -15.93
C SER A 547 -19.71 5.11 -15.47
N ARG A 548 -20.54 4.47 -14.65
CA ARG A 548 -20.32 3.10 -14.18
C ARG A 548 -21.54 2.22 -14.45
N ASN A 549 -21.29 1.01 -14.90
CA ASN A 549 -22.32 -0.01 -15.05
C ASN A 549 -22.65 -0.63 -13.68
N ILE A 550 -23.89 -0.49 -13.23
CA ILE A 550 -24.38 -1.07 -11.98
C ILE A 550 -25.51 -2.06 -12.27
N ILE A 551 -25.39 -3.27 -11.73
CA ILE A 551 -26.50 -4.23 -11.69
C ILE A 551 -27.35 -3.91 -10.46
N ARG A 552 -28.59 -3.48 -10.67
CA ARG A 552 -29.57 -3.28 -9.59
C ARG A 552 -30.25 -4.60 -9.26
N GLU A 553 -30.47 -4.83 -7.97
CA GLU A 553 -31.12 -6.04 -7.46
C GLU A 553 -32.51 -6.20 -8.12
N GLY A 554 -32.78 -7.36 -8.72
CA GLY A 554 -34.01 -7.63 -9.47
C GLY A 554 -34.03 -7.26 -10.96
N LYS A 555 -32.98 -6.61 -11.50
CA LYS A 555 -32.83 -6.37 -12.95
C LYS A 555 -31.74 -7.27 -13.55
N LYS A 556 -32.00 -7.81 -14.75
CA LYS A 556 -31.02 -8.60 -15.53
C LYS A 556 -30.06 -7.74 -16.36
N SER A 557 -30.32 -6.45 -16.55
CA SER A 557 -29.50 -5.53 -17.35
C SER A 557 -28.68 -4.56 -16.47
N LYS A 558 -27.48 -4.22 -16.94
CA LYS A 558 -26.61 -3.20 -16.35
C LYS A 558 -27.20 -1.80 -16.65
N GLU A 559 -27.34 -0.96 -15.63
CA GLU A 559 -27.73 0.45 -15.79
C GLU A 559 -26.47 1.33 -15.74
N LYS A 560 -26.30 2.22 -16.73
CA LYS A 560 -25.21 3.21 -16.75
C LYS A 560 -25.58 4.33 -15.79
N VAL A 561 -24.82 4.47 -14.70
CA VAL A 561 -25.05 5.49 -13.66
C VAL A 561 -23.88 6.48 -13.69
N ASP A 562 -24.20 7.77 -13.68
CA ASP A 562 -23.19 8.81 -13.54
C ASP A 562 -22.58 8.81 -12.15
N VAL A 563 -21.26 8.94 -12.13
CA VAL A 563 -20.45 9.04 -10.92
C VAL A 563 -19.69 10.35 -10.99
N PHE A 564 -19.81 11.14 -9.94
CA PHE A 564 -19.15 12.43 -9.80
C PHE A 564 -18.12 12.35 -8.68
N SER A 565 -17.00 13.05 -8.86
CA SER A 565 -16.06 13.31 -7.76
C SER A 565 -16.73 14.11 -6.64
N PHE A 566 -16.31 13.90 -5.38
CA PHE A 566 -16.91 14.58 -4.24
C PHE A 566 -16.84 16.11 -4.35
N GLU A 567 -15.69 16.66 -4.77
CA GLU A 567 -15.51 18.10 -4.92
C GLU A 567 -16.41 18.69 -6.00
N LEU A 568 -16.73 17.95 -7.07
CA LEU A 568 -17.71 18.40 -8.06
C LEU A 568 -19.14 18.36 -7.49
N LEU A 569 -19.50 17.30 -6.75
CA LEU A 569 -20.79 17.25 -6.06
C LEU A 569 -20.94 18.41 -5.08
N ALA A 570 -19.91 18.66 -4.27
CA ALA A 570 -19.88 19.75 -3.31
C ALA A 570 -19.97 21.12 -4.00
N TYR A 571 -19.22 21.34 -5.08
CA TYR A 571 -19.28 22.60 -5.82
C TYR A 571 -20.64 22.84 -6.46
N ARG A 572 -21.29 21.79 -6.98
CA ARG A 572 -22.64 21.89 -7.54
C ARG A 572 -23.68 22.24 -6.49
N GLU A 573 -23.57 21.66 -5.29
CA GLU A 573 -24.50 21.91 -4.20
C GLU A 573 -24.30 23.29 -3.55
N LEU A 574 -23.04 23.72 -3.41
CA LEU A 574 -22.68 24.91 -2.63
C LEU A 574 -22.54 26.18 -3.48
N ILE A 575 -22.07 26.06 -4.73
CA ILE A 575 -21.66 27.21 -5.55
C ILE A 575 -22.44 27.30 -6.87
N ASN A 576 -22.40 26.26 -7.69
CA ASN A 576 -22.96 26.28 -9.04
C ASN A 576 -23.59 24.94 -9.46
N ALA A 577 -24.91 24.81 -9.32
CA ALA A 577 -25.66 23.60 -9.68
C ALA A 577 -25.55 23.17 -11.16
N LYS A 578 -25.13 24.06 -12.07
CA LYS A 578 -24.93 23.76 -13.49
C LYS A 578 -23.51 23.30 -13.82
N ALA A 579 -22.57 23.37 -12.88
CA ALA A 579 -21.16 23.12 -13.15
C ALA A 579 -20.88 21.72 -13.73
N MET A 580 -20.12 21.66 -14.82
CA MET A 580 -19.82 20.43 -15.54
C MET A 580 -18.39 20.42 -16.09
N PRO A 581 -17.64 19.31 -15.98
CA PRO A 581 -16.32 19.18 -16.60
C PRO A 581 -16.35 19.42 -18.10
N PHE A 582 -15.29 20.05 -18.62
CA PHE A 582 -15.10 20.35 -20.04
C PHE A 582 -16.17 21.25 -20.68
N SER A 583 -17.06 21.86 -19.90
CA SER A 583 -18.02 22.82 -20.45
C SER A 583 -17.35 24.16 -20.74
N GLU A 584 -17.49 24.63 -21.99
CA GLU A 584 -17.08 25.98 -22.38
C GLU A 584 -18.16 27.05 -22.16
N GLU A 585 -19.37 26.63 -21.78
CA GLU A 585 -20.42 27.59 -21.43
C GLU A 585 -20.10 28.26 -20.10
N ALA A 586 -20.07 29.59 -20.08
CA ALA A 586 -19.66 30.37 -18.91
C ALA A 586 -20.43 30.02 -17.62
N GLU A 587 -21.69 29.60 -17.76
CA GLU A 587 -22.58 29.24 -16.64
C GLU A 587 -22.33 27.84 -16.07
N ALA A 588 -21.65 26.95 -16.81
CA ALA A 588 -21.35 25.58 -16.42
C ALA A 588 -19.84 25.31 -16.32
N LYS A 589 -19.00 26.27 -16.71
CA LYS A 589 -17.54 26.17 -16.68
C LYS A 589 -17.01 25.98 -15.26
N LEU A 590 -16.10 25.01 -15.10
CA LEU A 590 -15.39 24.81 -13.85
C LEU A 590 -14.23 25.80 -13.71
N PRO A 591 -13.93 26.26 -12.48
CA PRO A 591 -12.71 26.99 -12.19
C PRO A 591 -11.44 26.21 -12.52
N ASP A 592 -10.33 26.91 -12.73
CA ASP A 592 -9.05 26.35 -13.17
C ASP A 592 -8.32 25.51 -12.09
N TYR A 593 -8.81 25.52 -10.85
CA TYR A 593 -8.34 24.66 -9.76
C TYR A 593 -9.01 23.28 -9.74
N PHE A 594 -9.97 23.00 -10.63
CA PHE A 594 -10.48 21.64 -10.88
C PHE A 594 -9.52 20.87 -11.78
N ILE A 595 -8.57 20.18 -11.15
CA ILE A 595 -7.52 19.44 -11.83
C ILE A 595 -7.79 17.92 -11.73
N ALA A 596 -7.78 17.24 -12.87
CA ALA A 596 -7.88 15.79 -12.95
C ALA A 596 -6.51 15.15 -13.18
N ALA A 597 -6.43 13.82 -13.06
CA ALA A 597 -5.16 13.09 -13.16
C ALA A 597 -4.39 13.29 -14.48
N ASP A 598 -5.07 13.59 -15.59
CA ASP A 598 -4.45 13.80 -16.90
C ASP A 598 -3.73 15.14 -17.05
N ASP A 599 -4.13 16.11 -16.24
CA ASP A 599 -3.60 17.47 -16.24
C ASP A 599 -2.35 17.59 -15.36
N ILE A 600 -1.92 16.48 -14.73
CA ILE A 600 -0.79 16.43 -13.80
C ILE A 600 0.44 15.87 -14.49
N HIS A 601 1.55 16.60 -14.41
CA HIS A 601 2.83 16.13 -14.90
C HIS A 601 3.37 15.01 -13.99
N PRO A 602 4.04 13.95 -14.52
CA PRO A 602 4.58 12.87 -13.68
C PRO A 602 5.49 13.33 -12.54
N LYS A 603 6.24 14.42 -12.76
CA LYS A 603 7.05 15.05 -11.71
C LYS A 603 6.21 15.56 -10.52
N GLU A 604 5.08 16.20 -10.79
CA GLU A 604 4.19 16.73 -9.76
C GLU A 604 3.55 15.61 -8.93
N HIS A 605 3.28 14.45 -9.53
CA HIS A 605 2.91 13.25 -8.79
C HIS A 605 3.99 12.85 -7.77
N VAL A 606 5.27 12.86 -8.17
CA VAL A 606 6.41 12.54 -7.30
C VAL A 606 6.57 13.59 -6.21
N ASP A 607 6.39 14.87 -6.52
CA ASP A 607 6.50 15.98 -5.55
C ASP A 607 5.47 15.85 -4.42
N VAL A 608 4.21 15.56 -4.73
CA VAL A 608 3.16 15.35 -3.73
C VAL A 608 3.43 14.10 -2.89
N GLN A 609 3.94 13.02 -3.49
CA GLN A 609 4.34 11.84 -2.75
C GLN A 609 5.49 12.15 -1.78
N ALA A 610 6.51 12.88 -2.24
CA ALA A 610 7.66 13.27 -1.43
C ALA A 610 7.25 14.14 -0.25
N ALA A 611 6.32 15.09 -0.46
CA ALA A 611 5.77 15.94 0.60
C ALA A 611 5.11 15.12 1.72
N ALA A 612 4.24 14.17 1.38
CA ALA A 612 3.58 13.31 2.35
C ALA A 612 4.57 12.33 3.04
N GLN A 613 5.47 11.69 2.27
CA GLN A 613 6.30 10.60 2.76
C GLN A 613 7.29 11.03 3.85
N LYS A 614 7.61 12.33 3.94
CA LYS A 614 8.46 12.87 5.00
C LYS A 614 7.98 12.45 6.40
N TRP A 615 6.67 12.36 6.58
CA TRP A 615 6.00 12.09 7.85
C TRP A 615 5.22 10.77 7.84
N VAL A 616 5.60 9.83 6.95
CA VAL A 616 5.04 8.48 6.88
C VAL A 616 6.12 7.45 7.22
N ASP A 617 5.98 6.78 8.36
CA ASP A 617 6.93 5.77 8.87
C ASP A 617 6.89 4.44 8.11
N SER A 618 5.73 3.97 7.66
CA SER A 618 5.65 2.83 6.72
C SER A 618 5.95 3.26 5.28
N SER A 619 4.96 3.30 4.38
CA SER A 619 5.12 3.74 2.99
C SER A 619 3.79 4.26 2.44
N ILE A 620 3.78 4.61 1.16
CA ILE A 620 2.66 5.19 0.44
C ILE A 620 2.40 4.34 -0.81
N SER A 621 1.14 3.95 -1.01
CA SER A 621 0.65 3.49 -2.31
C SER A 621 0.18 4.72 -3.08
N LYS A 622 0.86 5.00 -4.19
CA LYS A 622 0.48 6.06 -5.12
C LYS A 622 0.88 5.64 -6.51
N THR A 623 -0.04 5.82 -7.45
CA THR A 623 0.25 5.71 -8.88
C THR A 623 0.57 7.09 -9.45
N ALA A 624 1.72 7.22 -10.11
CA ALA A 624 2.02 8.34 -11.00
C ALA A 624 1.45 8.00 -12.38
N ASN A 625 0.38 8.67 -12.80
CA ASN A 625 -0.17 8.45 -14.13
C ASN A 625 0.76 9.11 -15.16
N VAL A 626 1.03 8.38 -16.24
CA VAL A 626 1.92 8.82 -17.30
C VAL A 626 1.14 8.82 -18.61
N PRO A 627 1.16 9.93 -19.38
CA PRO A 627 0.51 10.00 -20.69
C PRO A 627 0.92 8.86 -21.63
N THR A 628 -0.01 8.41 -22.46
CA THR A 628 0.24 7.32 -23.44
C THR A 628 1.38 7.66 -24.39
N ASP A 629 1.54 8.93 -24.78
CA ASP A 629 2.57 9.42 -25.71
C ASP A 629 3.83 9.96 -25.01
N TYR A 630 3.96 9.75 -23.69
CA TYR A 630 5.07 10.29 -22.91
C TYR A 630 6.45 9.78 -23.39
N PRO A 631 7.44 10.64 -23.65
CA PRO A 631 8.73 10.20 -24.19
C PRO A 631 9.47 9.22 -23.27
N TYR A 632 9.92 8.09 -23.84
CA TYR A 632 10.60 7.03 -23.09
C TYR A 632 11.83 7.54 -22.31
N GLU A 633 12.64 8.43 -22.90
CA GLU A 633 13.81 8.97 -22.20
C GLU A 633 13.43 9.77 -20.94
N GLN A 634 12.36 10.56 -21.01
CA GLN A 634 11.84 11.32 -19.86
C GLN A 634 11.16 10.41 -18.84
N PHE A 635 10.62 9.27 -19.27
CA PHE A 635 10.01 8.30 -18.35
C PHE A 635 11.03 7.75 -17.36
N LYS A 636 12.26 7.45 -17.83
CA LYS A 636 13.35 6.96 -16.97
C LYS A 636 13.69 7.95 -15.85
N ASP A 637 13.58 9.25 -16.14
CA ASP A 637 13.89 10.30 -15.18
C ASP A 637 12.88 10.36 -14.03
N ILE A 638 11.65 9.88 -14.19
CA ILE A 638 10.65 9.81 -13.10
C ILE A 638 11.19 8.97 -11.94
N TYR A 639 11.73 7.79 -12.24
CA TYR A 639 12.26 6.88 -11.22
C TYR A 639 13.56 7.37 -10.59
N ARG A 640 14.44 7.99 -11.40
CA ARG A 640 15.66 8.63 -10.87
C ARG A 640 15.32 9.82 -9.97
N TYR A 641 14.32 10.62 -10.36
CA TYR A 641 13.83 11.72 -9.55
C TYR A 641 13.19 11.24 -8.24
N ALA A 642 12.37 10.17 -8.28
CA ALA A 642 11.83 9.53 -7.09
C ALA A 642 12.92 9.05 -6.11
N HIS A 643 14.01 8.46 -6.64
CA HIS A 643 15.18 8.09 -5.83
C HIS A 643 15.86 9.31 -5.20
N GLN A 644 16.09 10.38 -5.97
CA GLN A 644 16.67 11.63 -5.49
C GLN A 644 15.83 12.31 -4.40
N GLN A 645 14.50 12.22 -4.49
CA GLN A 645 13.57 12.71 -3.46
C GLN A 645 13.55 11.83 -2.19
N GLY A 646 14.27 10.71 -2.18
CA GLY A 646 14.31 9.79 -1.04
C GLY A 646 13.00 9.04 -0.85
N LEU A 647 12.27 8.73 -1.93
CA LEU A 647 11.07 7.91 -1.86
C LEU A 647 11.40 6.48 -1.40
N LYS A 648 10.41 5.80 -0.81
CA LYS A 648 10.49 4.38 -0.41
C LYS A 648 10.06 3.44 -1.55
N GLY A 649 9.32 3.97 -2.51
CA GLY A 649 8.93 3.27 -3.73
C GLY A 649 8.31 4.22 -4.74
N CYS A 650 8.19 3.76 -5.98
CA CYS A 650 7.59 4.51 -7.07
C CYS A 650 6.87 3.54 -8.01
N THR A 651 5.63 3.88 -8.35
CA THR A 651 4.81 3.13 -9.29
C THR A 651 4.25 4.08 -10.34
N THR A 652 4.56 3.81 -11.60
CA THR A 652 3.96 4.53 -12.73
C THR A 652 2.91 3.66 -13.40
N PHE A 653 1.84 4.28 -13.88
CA PHE A 653 0.92 3.63 -14.81
C PHE A 653 0.87 4.44 -16.10
N ARG A 654 1.31 3.82 -17.19
CA ARG A 654 1.15 4.32 -18.55
C ARG A 654 0.17 3.40 -19.26
N PHE A 655 -0.89 3.95 -19.82
CA PHE A 655 -1.80 3.17 -20.65
C PHE A 655 -1.05 2.74 -21.93
N ASN A 656 -0.99 1.43 -22.16
CA ASN A 656 -0.40 0.85 -23.38
C ASN A 656 -1.43 -0.09 -24.02
N PRO A 657 -2.11 0.31 -25.10
CA PRO A 657 -3.18 -0.48 -25.70
C PRO A 657 -2.76 -1.86 -26.19
N ALA A 658 -1.46 -2.08 -26.48
CA ALA A 658 -0.94 -3.40 -26.89
C ALA A 658 -0.72 -4.36 -25.70
N ALA A 659 -0.54 -3.82 -24.50
CA ALA A 659 -0.22 -4.59 -23.30
C ALA A 659 -1.37 -4.63 -22.27
N PHE A 660 -2.21 -3.59 -22.24
CA PHE A 660 -3.17 -3.32 -21.17
C PHE A 660 -4.56 -2.98 -21.65
N GLN A 661 -5.52 -3.61 -20.98
CA GLN A 661 -6.92 -3.23 -20.89
C GLN A 661 -7.24 -3.07 -19.39
N GLY A 662 -7.03 -1.88 -18.85
CA GLY A 662 -7.16 -1.60 -17.41
C GLY A 662 -8.60 -1.66 -16.89
N VAL A 663 -8.78 -1.60 -15.57
CA VAL A 663 -10.10 -1.43 -14.93
C VAL A 663 -10.67 -0.01 -15.16
N LEU A 664 -9.79 0.95 -15.45
CA LEU A 664 -10.10 2.34 -15.77
C LEU A 664 -9.49 2.64 -17.15
N VAL A 665 -10.29 2.56 -18.19
CA VAL A 665 -9.91 2.95 -19.56
C VAL A 665 -10.92 3.98 -20.03
N LYS A 666 -10.44 5.06 -20.66
CA LYS A 666 -11.32 6.11 -21.17
C LYS A 666 -11.94 5.67 -22.49
N GLU A 667 -13.12 6.19 -22.77
CA GLU A 667 -13.85 5.92 -24.01
C GLU A 667 -13.05 6.38 -25.24
N ALA A 668 -12.38 7.53 -25.15
CA ALA A 668 -11.50 8.03 -26.22
C ALA A 668 -10.27 7.13 -26.48
N ASP A 669 -9.67 6.54 -25.45
CA ASP A 669 -8.52 5.63 -25.61
C ASP A 669 -8.94 4.33 -26.31
N LEU A 670 -10.15 3.84 -26.00
CA LEU A 670 -10.76 2.68 -26.65
C LEU A 670 -11.10 2.96 -28.12
N GLU A 671 -11.69 4.12 -28.42
CA GLU A 671 -12.02 4.56 -29.78
C GLU A 671 -10.79 4.72 -30.68
N ASN A 672 -9.69 5.22 -30.12
CA ASN A 672 -8.47 5.50 -30.89
C ASN A 672 -7.64 4.23 -31.15
N THR A 673 -7.93 3.12 -30.48
CA THR A 673 -7.19 1.86 -30.63
C THR A 673 -7.92 0.92 -31.58
N THR A 674 -7.23 0.40 -32.60
CA THR A 674 -7.75 -0.68 -33.47
C THR A 674 -7.18 -2.03 -33.03
N TYR A 675 -8.06 -3.01 -32.80
CA TYR A 675 -7.73 -4.39 -32.46
C TYR A 675 -7.90 -5.29 -33.67
N ARG A 676 -7.03 -6.27 -33.82
CA ARG A 676 -7.04 -7.25 -34.91
C ARG A 676 -7.23 -8.65 -34.35
N PHE A 677 -8.24 -9.36 -34.85
CA PHE A 677 -8.54 -10.75 -34.52
C PHE A 677 -8.26 -11.64 -35.71
N GLU A 678 -7.59 -12.77 -35.48
CA GLU A 678 -7.42 -13.82 -36.48
C GLU A 678 -8.55 -14.84 -36.32
N LEU A 679 -9.25 -15.15 -37.42
CA LEU A 679 -10.31 -16.15 -37.45
C LEU A 679 -9.74 -17.53 -37.77
N GLU A 680 -10.52 -18.59 -37.52
CA GLU A 680 -10.09 -19.98 -37.78
C GLU A 680 -9.70 -20.25 -39.24
N ASP A 681 -10.25 -19.48 -40.19
CA ASP A 681 -9.92 -19.58 -41.61
C ASP A 681 -8.65 -18.79 -42.01
N GLY A 682 -7.95 -18.19 -41.05
CA GLY A 682 -6.75 -17.38 -41.23
C GLY A 682 -7.01 -15.97 -41.76
N SER A 683 -8.28 -15.56 -41.89
CA SER A 683 -8.66 -14.18 -42.19
C SER A 683 -8.60 -13.31 -40.94
N PHE A 684 -8.63 -11.99 -41.12
CA PHE A 684 -8.53 -11.03 -40.02
C PHE A 684 -9.70 -10.07 -39.98
N VAL A 685 -10.14 -9.75 -38.76
CA VAL A 685 -11.11 -8.70 -38.48
C VAL A 685 -10.42 -7.59 -37.70
N GLU A 686 -10.49 -6.37 -38.21
CA GLU A 686 -9.98 -5.17 -37.54
C GLU A 686 -11.14 -4.29 -37.10
N VAL A 687 -11.19 -3.94 -35.82
CA VAL A 687 -12.28 -3.14 -35.23
C VAL A 687 -11.72 -2.21 -34.15
N LYS A 688 -12.38 -1.07 -33.91
CA LYS A 688 -12.05 -0.16 -32.83
C LYS A 688 -12.35 -0.77 -31.47
N GLY A 689 -11.60 -0.37 -30.45
CA GLY A 689 -11.69 -0.93 -29.11
C GLY A 689 -13.09 -0.87 -28.49
N ASN A 690 -13.85 0.18 -28.75
CA ASN A 690 -15.21 0.33 -28.23
C ASN A 690 -16.29 -0.40 -29.04
N GLU A 691 -15.98 -0.92 -30.23
CA GLU A 691 -16.93 -1.66 -31.05
C GLU A 691 -17.33 -2.98 -30.39
N GLN A 692 -18.60 -3.37 -30.55
CA GLN A 692 -19.13 -4.61 -29.95
C GLN A 692 -18.94 -5.79 -30.91
N ILE A 693 -18.35 -6.87 -30.41
CA ILE A 693 -18.17 -8.15 -31.08
C ILE A 693 -18.93 -9.23 -30.29
N GLU A 694 -19.69 -10.05 -31.01
CA GLU A 694 -20.23 -11.29 -30.46
C GLU A 694 -19.18 -12.41 -30.56
N TYR A 695 -18.85 -13.04 -29.44
CA TYR A 695 -17.92 -14.17 -29.40
C TYR A 695 -18.40 -15.19 -28.37
N ASP A 696 -18.46 -16.46 -28.76
CA ASP A 696 -18.97 -17.58 -27.93
C ASP A 696 -20.35 -17.31 -27.30
N GLY A 697 -21.24 -16.63 -28.04
CA GLY A 697 -22.61 -16.32 -27.61
C GLY A 697 -22.73 -15.16 -26.60
N GLU A 698 -21.64 -14.45 -26.30
CA GLU A 698 -21.63 -13.25 -25.46
C GLU A 698 -21.17 -12.01 -26.25
N MET A 699 -21.71 -10.85 -25.91
CA MET A 699 -21.29 -9.57 -26.49
C MET A 699 -20.17 -8.95 -25.66
N HIS A 700 -19.07 -8.62 -26.33
CA HIS A 700 -17.89 -7.96 -25.75
C HIS A 700 -17.55 -6.71 -26.55
N THR A 701 -16.99 -5.68 -25.92
CA THR A 701 -16.21 -4.70 -26.69
C THR A 701 -14.98 -5.40 -27.28
N ALA A 702 -14.52 -5.02 -28.48
CA ALA A 702 -13.32 -5.55 -29.12
C ALA A 702 -12.11 -5.56 -28.17
N ALA A 703 -11.90 -4.44 -27.50
CA ALA A 703 -10.99 -4.23 -26.39
C ALA A 703 -11.00 -5.39 -25.36
N ASN A 704 -12.15 -5.61 -24.68
CA ASN A 704 -12.33 -6.70 -23.71
C ASN A 704 -12.20 -8.11 -24.31
N LEU A 705 -12.65 -8.33 -25.55
CA LEU A 705 -12.54 -9.65 -26.19
C LEU A 705 -11.07 -9.99 -26.50
N PHE A 706 -10.34 -9.02 -27.04
CA PHE A 706 -8.92 -9.17 -27.33
C PHE A 706 -8.14 -9.52 -26.06
N ASP A 707 -8.44 -8.84 -24.96
CA ASP A 707 -7.85 -9.13 -23.67
C ASP A 707 -8.23 -10.53 -23.19
N ALA A 708 -9.50 -10.90 -23.18
CA ALA A 708 -9.94 -12.22 -22.72
C ALA A 708 -9.34 -13.39 -23.53
N LEU A 709 -9.15 -13.21 -24.84
CA LEU A 709 -8.50 -14.18 -25.73
C LEU A 709 -7.00 -14.28 -25.49
N LYS A 710 -6.29 -13.14 -25.43
CA LYS A 710 -4.89 -13.07 -25.00
C LYS A 710 -4.71 -13.71 -23.63
N GLU A 711 -5.71 -13.51 -22.77
CA GLU A 711 -5.73 -14.02 -21.42
C GLU A 711 -6.10 -15.51 -21.34
N GLY A 712 -6.50 -16.15 -22.44
CA GLY A 712 -6.84 -17.57 -22.48
C GLY A 712 -8.10 -17.93 -21.69
N TYR A 713 -9.00 -16.98 -21.41
CA TYR A 713 -10.28 -17.24 -20.73
C TYR A 713 -11.21 -18.15 -21.55
N TYR A 714 -11.06 -18.16 -22.87
CA TYR A 714 -11.83 -18.99 -23.79
C TYR A 714 -11.18 -20.33 -24.14
N GLY A 715 -10.06 -20.68 -23.50
CA GLY A 715 -9.34 -21.93 -23.76
C GLY A 715 -8.67 -21.96 -25.14
N LYS A 716 -7.42 -22.45 -25.20
CA LYS A 716 -6.88 -22.96 -26.46
C LYS A 716 -7.43 -24.37 -26.62
N PHE A 717 -8.42 -24.57 -27.49
CA PHE A 717 -8.78 -25.90 -27.97
C PHE A 717 -8.43 -26.03 -29.44
#